data_AF-A0A5F2C2U8-F1
#
_entry.id   AF-A0A5F2C2U8-F1
#
_cell.length_a   1.000
_cell.length_b   1.000
_cell.length_c   1.000
_cell.angle_alpha   90.00
_cell.angle_beta   90.00
_cell.angle_gamma   90.00
#
_symmetry.space_group_name_H-M   'P 1'
#
loop_
_entity.id
_entity.type
_entity.pdbx_description
1 polymer ?
#
loop_
_entity_poly.entity_id
_entity_poly.type
_entity_poly.pdbx_seq_one_letter_code
_entity_poly.pdbx_strand_id
1 'polypeptide(L)'
;MGTQTSHKQSFGQKILDLTLVLPRLFYSGIRAKLAWFTGSLIVLTILILSFIYVRQQTEILTDSYDREAAISRKYISSLVLELDNISQSLIRIEEFRDRVSKQTEALKKYKTTKTVVQEKKVSFFGIKTSLFGALGKNTVRKTLDTYYSAYLSKDDIQVLEKNIRLQLQQGGEEVVGDKEFARLQAMAKKFVFADREANQIRKRLGELKENQEKPDHTEISAAEEELRKKLILARKLRSDLDEHIVSILADSKKRKIKELGLDTGRFRIQTFPVSGIIPGEASEPTLDTKIFDSESSLNQAPMEENLEEGLKSALSSLLEGAGVLGEIRPTSFQQNGLELQALYSPHFRNPASTERAKLLESRRNTLGPWTNYLREEQEILSEISKIPPILETRLKELKEKKPPIPPFKDKEFKKQYTQYAALVRKRNLLYATYLRNNPPKEEEGLEVESFGSIRDSALEDQILLRFRPDGSDYGKSVQSEEGKETFQKRWNSVREWIYSGESETPTAKLKAQFPDGIIGNSRTEAEQILWKLDVTPLISEVSEDLPTVVLASNFSGVIRTVVDRTEGLESIRRNRDRAVLSALGICGFSIFLAVFISGFVVTKIKRLIRNAEQVGKGDLNVEFEQGGSDEFGNLSVALNQMVTGLREREKIKGILGSMIDPVVIGEAMKDLAALKRGTEKRVTAFFSDVAGFSNISEKLSSVELSELLNEYLSAMTLILKEHDGVLDKYIGDAIVGIFNAPVDVEGHCLKATRASIKMLDKLEELRSGWKKGQKYIPDARDMKIRIGLNTGLAKVGFMGTDALASYTMMGDTVNLAARLEAAGKDYGVSILVSDSVHTEIKDSIFTRKLDLVRVKGKNEPVILYEAISELKGVASAKKEIIGLYEEGLALYLDRKWDPAVKKFKESEKAKGKDDKAVQLLVERCNEYKKTPPPTSWDGVYTRDHK
;
A
#
# COMPACT_ATOMS: atom_id res chain seq x y z
N MET A 1 30.55 8.36 -44.98
CA MET A 1 29.55 8.23 -46.06
C MET A 1 28.59 7.10 -45.68
N GLY A 2 27.29 7.42 -45.51
CA GLY A 2 26.16 6.49 -45.67
C GLY A 2 25.77 5.52 -44.53
N THR A 3 24.68 5.87 -43.81
CA THR A 3 23.52 5.02 -43.37
C THR A 3 23.80 3.78 -42.48
N GLN A 4 23.19 3.55 -41.31
CA GLN A 4 21.79 3.74 -40.89
C GLN A 4 21.72 4.03 -39.38
N THR A 5 21.17 5.18 -38.99
CA THR A 5 20.74 5.45 -37.62
C THR A 5 19.33 4.88 -37.42
N SER A 6 19.22 3.75 -36.72
CA SER A 6 17.97 3.27 -36.16
C SER A 6 17.51 4.26 -35.08
N HIS A 7 16.48 5.04 -35.37
CA HIS A 7 15.79 5.86 -34.39
C HIS A 7 15.13 4.95 -33.34
N LYS A 8 15.84 4.64 -32.26
CA LYS A 8 15.21 4.22 -31.00
C LYS A 8 14.52 5.44 -30.40
N GLN A 9 13.23 5.61 -30.70
CA GLN A 9 12.38 6.56 -29.98
C GLN A 9 12.52 6.31 -28.47
N SER A 10 12.89 7.37 -27.74
CA SER A 10 12.94 7.38 -26.28
C SER A 10 11.58 6.97 -25.71
N PHE A 11 11.59 6.15 -24.67
CA PHE A 11 10.40 5.74 -23.91
C PHE A 11 9.56 6.95 -23.45
N GLY A 12 10.21 8.09 -23.17
CA GLY A 12 9.53 9.35 -22.84
C GLY A 12 8.70 9.93 -23.99
N GLN A 13 9.11 9.71 -25.25
CA GLN A 13 8.40 10.19 -26.43
C GLN A 13 7.15 9.36 -26.72
N LYS A 14 7.19 8.05 -26.46
CA LYS A 14 6.01 7.17 -26.54
C LYS A 14 4.97 7.46 -25.44
N ILE A 15 5.41 7.90 -24.26
CA ILE A 15 4.51 8.37 -23.19
C ILE A 15 3.85 9.69 -23.60
N LEU A 16 4.62 10.61 -24.21
CA LEU A 16 4.09 11.90 -24.68
C LEU A 16 3.05 11.72 -25.80
N ASP A 17 3.28 10.81 -26.75
CA ASP A 17 2.32 10.52 -27.83
C ASP A 17 1.03 9.87 -27.30
N LEU A 18 1.11 9.06 -26.24
CA LEU A 18 -0.08 8.52 -25.57
C LEU A 18 -0.87 9.63 -24.85
N THR A 19 -0.18 10.68 -24.39
CA THR A 19 -0.83 11.81 -23.71
C THR A 19 -1.66 12.72 -24.63
N LEU A 20 -1.40 12.70 -25.93
CA LEU A 20 -2.07 13.56 -26.92
C LEU A 20 -3.47 13.07 -27.36
N VAL A 21 -3.87 11.84 -26.99
CA VAL A 21 -5.23 11.30 -27.24
C VAL A 21 -6.21 11.60 -26.09
N LEU A 22 -5.72 12.11 -24.94
CA LEU A 22 -6.49 12.28 -23.70
C LEU A 22 -7.67 13.27 -23.70
N PRO A 23 -7.68 14.40 -24.42
CA PRO A 23 -8.72 15.42 -24.19
C PRO A 23 -10.12 15.03 -24.69
N ARG A 24 -10.24 14.05 -25.60
CA ARG A 24 -11.55 13.66 -26.17
C ARG A 24 -12.36 12.69 -25.30
N LEU A 25 -11.74 12.06 -24.30
CA LEU A 25 -12.42 11.15 -23.36
C LEU A 25 -13.03 11.86 -22.14
N PHE A 26 -12.64 13.10 -21.86
CA PHE A 26 -13.18 13.91 -20.75
C PHE A 26 -14.69 14.25 -20.88
N TYR A 27 -15.30 14.02 -22.04
CA TYR A 27 -16.74 14.16 -22.29
C TYR A 27 -17.58 12.92 -22.00
N SER A 28 -16.96 11.80 -21.59
CA SER A 28 -17.69 10.59 -21.24
C SER A 28 -18.01 10.57 -19.74
N GLY A 29 -19.22 10.12 -19.38
CA GLY A 29 -19.82 10.30 -18.04
C GLY A 29 -19.01 9.70 -16.87
N ILE A 30 -19.60 9.71 -15.66
CA ILE A 30 -18.98 9.25 -14.38
C ILE A 30 -18.17 7.95 -14.52
N ARG A 31 -18.58 7.06 -15.42
CA ARG A 31 -17.94 5.78 -15.78
C ARG A 31 -16.50 5.89 -16.27
N ALA A 32 -16.21 6.82 -17.18
CA ALA A 32 -14.86 6.99 -17.71
C ALA A 32 -13.94 7.66 -16.70
N LYS A 33 -14.50 8.55 -15.88
CA LYS A 33 -13.77 9.21 -14.80
C LYS A 33 -13.33 8.22 -13.72
N LEU A 34 -14.20 7.28 -13.33
CA LEU A 34 -13.86 6.25 -12.34
C LEU A 34 -12.83 5.25 -12.88
N ALA A 35 -13.02 4.76 -14.11
CA ALA A 35 -12.07 3.83 -14.74
C ALA A 35 -10.68 4.47 -14.95
N TRP A 36 -10.65 5.76 -15.30
CA TRP A 36 -9.41 6.51 -15.43
C TRP A 36 -8.74 6.75 -14.07
N PHE A 37 -9.51 7.10 -13.03
CA PHE A 37 -8.97 7.26 -11.67
C PHE A 37 -8.33 5.95 -11.17
N THR A 38 -9.03 4.81 -11.32
CA THR A 38 -8.48 3.51 -10.93
C THR A 38 -7.27 3.12 -11.77
N GLY A 39 -7.30 3.35 -13.09
CA GLY A 39 -6.17 3.06 -13.96
C GLY A 39 -4.94 3.92 -13.64
N SER A 40 -5.14 5.21 -13.35
CA SER A 40 -4.08 6.14 -12.99
C SER A 40 -3.45 5.81 -11.64
N LEU A 41 -4.26 5.43 -10.63
CA LEU A 41 -3.76 4.99 -9.33
C LEU A 41 -2.90 3.72 -9.43
N ILE A 42 -3.32 2.74 -10.25
CA ILE A 42 -2.56 1.50 -10.48
C ILE A 42 -1.23 1.82 -11.20
N VAL A 43 -1.24 2.67 -12.24
CA VAL A 43 0.00 3.07 -12.93
C VAL A 43 0.96 3.80 -11.99
N LEU A 44 0.45 4.73 -11.17
CA LEU A 44 1.26 5.50 -10.22
C LEU A 44 1.89 4.60 -9.15
N THR A 45 1.12 3.70 -8.57
CA THR A 45 1.62 2.74 -7.56
C THR A 45 2.70 1.83 -8.15
N ILE A 46 2.51 1.34 -9.38
CA ILE A 46 3.52 0.55 -10.10
C ILE A 46 4.80 1.34 -10.36
N LEU A 47 4.70 2.60 -10.80
CA LEU A 47 5.89 3.44 -11.05
C LEU A 47 6.70 3.65 -9.77
N ILE A 48 6.03 3.93 -8.65
CA ILE A 48 6.66 4.09 -7.34
C ILE A 48 7.33 2.78 -6.91
N LEU A 49 6.61 1.65 -6.99
CA LEU A 49 7.14 0.34 -6.59
C LEU A 49 8.32 -0.09 -7.47
N SER A 50 8.26 0.15 -8.78
CA SER A 50 9.33 -0.13 -9.74
C SER A 50 10.58 0.70 -9.45
N PHE A 51 10.42 1.98 -9.13
CA PHE A 51 11.54 2.84 -8.73
C PHE A 51 12.20 2.36 -7.43
N ILE A 52 11.40 2.04 -6.41
CA ILE A 52 11.89 1.50 -5.13
C ILE A 52 12.61 0.16 -5.36
N TYR A 53 12.04 -0.74 -6.15
CA TYR A 53 12.62 -2.05 -6.46
C TYR A 53 13.97 -1.93 -7.17
N VAL A 54 14.07 -1.08 -8.21
CA VAL A 54 15.34 -0.86 -8.92
C VAL A 54 16.39 -0.31 -7.99
N ARG A 55 16.03 0.67 -7.16
CA ARG A 55 16.96 1.26 -6.19
C ARG A 55 17.47 0.21 -5.20
N GLN A 56 16.56 -0.55 -4.57
CA GLN A 56 16.93 -1.61 -3.64
C GLN A 56 17.80 -2.70 -4.28
N GLN A 57 17.45 -3.16 -5.48
CA GLN A 57 18.25 -4.18 -6.17
C GLN A 57 19.62 -3.65 -6.58
N THR A 58 19.73 -2.36 -6.94
CA THR A 58 21.02 -1.74 -7.25
C THR A 58 21.88 -1.62 -6.00
N GLU A 59 21.30 -1.26 -4.86
CA GLU A 59 22.00 -1.23 -3.56
C GLU A 59 22.46 -2.63 -3.15
N ILE A 60 21.57 -3.65 -3.20
CA ILE A 60 21.91 -5.05 -2.89
C ILE A 60 23.02 -5.58 -3.79
N LEU A 61 22.95 -5.28 -5.10
CA LEU A 61 23.96 -5.71 -6.06
C LEU A 61 25.30 -5.04 -5.78
N THR A 62 25.30 -3.75 -5.45
CA THR A 62 26.51 -3.01 -5.07
C THR A 62 27.13 -3.62 -3.81
N ASP A 63 26.33 -3.86 -2.77
CA ASP A 63 26.79 -4.53 -1.55
C ASP A 63 27.29 -5.96 -1.78
N SER A 64 26.69 -6.68 -2.73
CA SER A 64 27.13 -8.03 -3.12
C SER A 64 28.50 -7.97 -3.79
N TYR A 65 28.68 -7.03 -4.72
CA TYR A 65 29.96 -6.82 -5.39
C TYR A 65 31.03 -6.30 -4.45
N ASP A 66 30.70 -5.42 -3.52
CA ASP A 66 31.65 -4.96 -2.52
C ASP A 66 32.10 -6.08 -1.58
N ARG A 67 31.20 -7.04 -1.28
CA ARG A 67 31.52 -8.27 -0.53
C ARG A 67 32.38 -9.25 -1.33
N GLU A 68 32.04 -9.54 -2.59
CA GLU A 68 32.89 -10.36 -3.47
C GLU A 68 34.26 -9.71 -3.68
N ALA A 69 34.29 -8.40 -3.94
CA ALA A 69 35.50 -7.61 -4.03
C ALA A 69 36.27 -7.59 -2.71
N ALA A 70 35.63 -7.70 -1.54
CA ALA A 70 36.35 -7.80 -0.26
C ALA A 70 37.16 -9.09 -0.14
N ILE A 71 36.63 -10.22 -0.65
CA ILE A 71 37.34 -11.50 -0.69
C ILE A 71 38.55 -11.38 -1.62
N SER A 72 38.34 -10.83 -2.82
CA SER A 72 39.39 -10.55 -3.80
C SER A 72 40.44 -9.58 -3.24
N ARG A 73 40.01 -8.52 -2.56
CA ARG A 73 40.88 -7.53 -1.90
C ARG A 73 41.71 -8.16 -0.81
N LYS A 74 41.16 -9.05 0.02
CA LYS A 74 41.93 -9.71 1.10
C LYS A 74 43.04 -10.59 0.53
N TYR A 75 42.72 -11.42 -0.46
CA TYR A 75 43.75 -12.26 -1.09
C TYR A 75 44.76 -11.44 -1.89
N ILE A 76 44.30 -10.48 -2.71
CA ILE A 76 45.20 -9.66 -3.51
C ILE A 76 46.03 -8.73 -2.61
N SER A 77 45.49 -8.21 -1.51
CA SER A 77 46.28 -7.52 -0.50
C SER A 77 47.37 -8.42 0.08
N SER A 78 47.05 -9.68 0.42
CA SER A 78 48.07 -10.65 0.85
C SER A 78 49.13 -10.92 -0.23
N LEU A 79 48.71 -11.03 -1.49
CA LEU A 79 49.63 -11.21 -2.62
C LEU A 79 50.53 -9.98 -2.81
N VAL A 80 49.96 -8.79 -2.74
CA VAL A 80 50.68 -7.51 -2.83
C VAL A 80 51.65 -7.37 -1.67
N LEU A 81 51.25 -7.73 -0.44
CA LEU A 81 52.14 -7.74 0.72
C LEU A 81 53.31 -8.70 0.52
N GLU A 82 53.05 -9.88 -0.05
CA GLU A 82 54.11 -10.84 -0.37
C GLU A 82 55.09 -10.28 -1.41
N LEU A 83 54.57 -9.67 -2.48
CA LEU A 83 55.37 -9.04 -3.54
C LEU A 83 56.16 -7.83 -3.05
N ASP A 84 55.50 -6.90 -2.36
CA ASP A 84 56.13 -5.72 -1.75
C ASP A 84 57.19 -6.18 -0.76
N ASN A 85 56.93 -7.21 0.05
CA ASN A 85 57.92 -7.73 0.98
C ASN A 85 59.14 -8.34 0.29
N ILE A 86 58.98 -9.07 -0.82
CA ILE A 86 60.11 -9.59 -1.59
C ILE A 86 60.94 -8.41 -2.15
N SER A 87 60.28 -7.44 -2.77
CA SER A 87 60.93 -6.26 -3.36
C SER A 87 61.62 -5.39 -2.31
N GLN A 88 60.93 -5.08 -1.22
CA GLN A 88 61.46 -4.35 -0.06
C GLN A 88 62.59 -5.12 0.61
N SER A 89 62.51 -6.44 0.73
CA SER A 89 63.60 -7.23 1.33
C SER A 89 64.85 -7.20 0.45
N LEU A 90 64.70 -7.24 -0.88
CA LEU A 90 65.80 -7.06 -1.82
C LEU A 90 66.41 -5.65 -1.72
N ILE A 91 65.57 -4.61 -1.68
CA ILE A 91 66.00 -3.23 -1.49
C ILE A 91 66.72 -3.07 -0.15
N ARG A 92 66.14 -3.57 0.94
CA ARG A 92 66.71 -3.51 2.28
C ARG A 92 68.02 -4.27 2.38
N ILE A 93 68.21 -5.39 1.66
CA ILE A 93 69.52 -6.04 1.55
C ILE A 93 70.52 -5.06 0.95
N GLU A 94 70.18 -4.39 -0.15
CA GLU A 94 71.09 -3.46 -0.82
C GLU A 94 71.33 -2.18 0.00
N GLU A 95 70.30 -1.64 0.66
CA GLU A 95 70.43 -0.57 1.64
C GLU A 95 71.31 -0.99 2.80
N PHE A 96 71.14 -2.23 3.28
CA PHE A 96 71.94 -2.77 4.36
C PHE A 96 73.38 -3.00 3.92
N ARG A 97 73.64 -3.47 2.69
CA ARG A 97 74.98 -3.54 2.10
C ARG A 97 75.61 -2.15 1.97
N ASP A 98 74.86 -1.14 1.52
CA ASP A 98 75.32 0.26 1.44
C ASP A 98 75.60 0.83 2.84
N ARG A 99 74.70 0.61 3.80
CA ARG A 99 74.84 1.01 5.22
C ARG A 99 76.05 0.34 5.85
N VAL A 100 76.18 -0.99 5.77
CA VAL A 100 77.33 -1.74 6.28
C VAL A 100 78.61 -1.23 5.64
N SER A 101 78.64 -1.00 4.32
CA SER A 101 79.82 -0.45 3.65
C SER A 101 80.24 0.91 4.25
N LYS A 102 79.30 1.86 4.32
CA LYS A 102 79.55 3.22 4.84
C LYS A 102 79.84 3.26 6.35
N GLN A 103 79.10 2.49 7.13
CA GLN A 103 79.32 2.40 8.57
C GLN A 103 80.62 1.68 8.86
N THR A 104 80.97 0.61 8.13
CA THR A 104 82.31 -0.02 8.27
C THR A 104 83.41 1.01 8.07
N GLU A 105 83.24 1.93 7.11
CA GLU A 105 84.16 3.05 6.90
C GLU A 105 84.12 4.07 8.06
N ALA A 106 82.94 4.54 8.45
CA ALA A 106 82.75 5.49 9.55
C ALA A 106 83.19 4.93 10.92
N LEU A 107 83.16 3.61 11.11
CA LEU A 107 83.50 2.90 12.34
C LEU A 107 84.99 2.62 12.47
N LYS A 108 85.78 2.76 11.39
CA LYS A 108 87.26 2.68 11.47
C LYS A 108 87.83 3.64 12.53
N LYS A 109 87.20 4.81 12.72
CA LYS A 109 87.63 5.81 13.71
C LYS A 109 87.37 5.41 15.17
N TYR A 110 86.50 4.43 15.41
CA TYR A 110 86.19 3.92 16.75
C TYR A 110 86.99 2.66 17.10
N LYS A 111 87.85 2.17 16.21
CA LYS A 111 88.81 1.11 16.56
C LYS A 111 89.96 1.69 17.37
N THR A 112 90.38 0.99 18.41
CA THR A 112 91.48 1.44 19.28
C THR A 112 92.71 0.57 19.07
N THR A 113 93.83 1.18 18.72
CA THR A 113 95.11 0.46 18.64
C THR A 113 95.66 0.25 20.05
N LYS A 114 95.70 -1.01 20.50
CA LYS A 114 96.45 -1.37 21.71
C LYS A 114 97.77 -2.02 21.33
N THR A 115 98.80 -1.60 22.03
CA THR A 115 100.09 -2.25 21.98
C THR A 115 100.02 -3.53 22.83
N VAL A 116 100.00 -4.68 22.19
CA VAL A 116 100.02 -5.98 22.88
C VAL A 116 101.45 -6.50 22.85
N VAL A 117 102.04 -6.69 24.02
CA VAL A 117 103.33 -7.37 24.17
C VAL A 117 103.05 -8.86 24.08
N GLN A 118 103.44 -9.49 22.97
CA GLN A 118 103.40 -10.95 22.85
C GLN A 118 104.74 -11.52 23.27
N GLU A 119 104.74 -12.36 24.31
CA GLU A 119 105.88 -13.21 24.63
C GLU A 119 105.91 -14.37 23.65
N LYS A 120 106.99 -14.46 22.88
CA LYS A 120 107.21 -15.62 22.02
C LYS A 120 107.81 -16.73 22.90
N LYS A 121 107.09 -17.83 23.11
CA LYS A 121 107.76 -19.12 23.36
C LYS A 121 108.40 -19.53 22.04
N VAL A 122 109.72 -19.35 21.92
CA VAL A 122 110.47 -19.87 20.79
C VAL A 122 110.57 -21.38 20.98
N SER A 123 109.78 -22.15 20.22
CA SER A 123 110.09 -23.54 19.93
C SER A 123 111.09 -23.54 18.78
N PHE A 124 112.36 -23.78 19.07
CA PHE A 124 113.31 -24.26 18.06
C PHE A 124 113.17 -25.78 18.04
N PHE A 125 112.61 -26.31 16.95
CA PHE A 125 112.50 -27.73 16.59
C PHE A 125 113.00 -28.75 17.65
N GLY A 126 112.09 -29.31 18.45
CA GLY A 126 112.15 -30.71 18.87
C GLY A 126 113.20 -31.20 19.88
N ILE A 127 113.94 -30.37 20.65
CA ILE A 127 114.86 -30.90 21.68
C ILE A 127 114.77 -30.13 23.01
N LYS A 128 114.55 -30.89 24.10
CA LYS A 128 114.52 -30.41 25.49
C LYS A 128 115.94 -30.18 26.03
N THR A 129 116.29 -28.94 26.36
CA THR A 129 117.20 -28.62 27.47
C THR A 129 117.05 -27.14 27.86
N SER A 130 116.84 -26.88 29.15
CA SER A 130 116.80 -25.55 29.75
C SER A 130 118.21 -25.06 30.08
N LEU A 131 118.70 -23.99 29.46
CA LEU A 131 119.79 -23.17 29.95
C LEU A 131 119.88 -21.89 29.10
N PHE A 132 119.86 -20.74 29.78
CA PHE A 132 119.97 -19.36 29.29
C PHE A 132 118.74 -18.74 28.62
N GLY A 133 118.08 -17.86 29.41
CA GLY A 133 117.01 -16.99 28.97
C GLY A 133 117.51 -15.79 28.16
N ALA A 134 116.74 -15.45 27.14
CA ALA A 134 116.65 -14.11 26.59
C ALA A 134 115.18 -13.91 26.13
N LEU A 135 114.37 -13.31 27.01
CA LEU A 135 112.98 -12.93 26.76
C LEU A 135 112.97 -11.70 25.82
N GLY A 136 112.95 -11.95 24.51
CA GLY A 136 112.68 -10.91 23.52
C GLY A 136 111.19 -10.58 23.49
N LYS A 137 110.81 -9.39 23.99
CA LYS A 137 109.44 -8.86 23.90
C LYS A 137 109.26 -8.17 22.54
N ASN A 138 108.42 -8.73 21.66
CA ASN A 138 107.99 -8.03 20.46
C ASN A 138 106.66 -7.31 20.72
N THR A 139 106.69 -6.01 20.44
CA THR A 139 105.59 -5.08 20.64
C THR A 139 104.72 -5.06 19.38
N VAL A 140 103.61 -5.82 19.36
CA VAL A 140 102.70 -5.83 18.21
C VAL A 140 101.56 -4.86 18.48
N ARG A 141 101.43 -3.82 17.66
CA ARG A 141 100.24 -2.95 17.67
C ARG A 141 99.07 -3.73 17.08
N LYS A 142 98.10 -4.09 17.92
CA LYS A 142 96.86 -4.75 17.49
C LYS A 142 95.72 -3.73 17.56
N THR A 143 95.10 -3.48 16.43
CA THR A 143 93.84 -2.73 16.38
C THR A 143 92.74 -3.60 16.99
N LEU A 144 92.12 -3.12 18.06
CA LEU A 144 91.03 -3.78 18.76
C LEU A 144 89.72 -3.06 18.46
N ASP A 145 88.66 -3.84 18.30
CA ASP A 145 87.31 -3.34 18.18
C ASP A 145 86.83 -2.80 19.54
N THR A 146 86.10 -1.68 19.51
CA THR A 146 85.37 -1.12 20.64
C THR A 146 83.88 -1.45 20.53
N TYR A 147 83.11 -1.12 21.57
CA TYR A 147 81.65 -1.33 21.61
C TYR A 147 80.94 -0.79 20.36
N TYR A 148 81.23 0.46 19.96
CA TYR A 148 80.57 1.08 18.81
C TYR A 148 81.07 0.56 17.46
N SER A 149 82.16 -0.20 17.40
CA SER A 149 82.66 -0.78 16.13
C SER A 149 82.08 -2.15 15.78
N ALA A 150 81.28 -2.73 16.70
CA ALA A 150 80.48 -3.92 16.40
C ALA A 150 79.16 -3.49 15.75
N TYR A 151 78.91 -3.95 14.53
CA TYR A 151 77.69 -3.67 13.77
C TYR A 151 77.14 -4.99 13.20
N LEU A 152 75.92 -5.00 12.64
CA LEU A 152 75.29 -6.22 12.10
C LEU A 152 76.26 -7.02 11.19
N SER A 153 76.16 -8.35 11.28
CA SER A 153 77.13 -9.27 10.67
C SER A 153 76.85 -9.49 9.18
N LYS A 154 77.89 -9.82 8.39
CA LYS A 154 77.69 -10.31 7.00
C LYS A 154 76.82 -11.56 6.96
N ASP A 155 76.84 -12.35 8.03
CA ASP A 155 76.04 -13.57 8.18
C ASP A 155 74.53 -13.25 8.21
N ASP A 156 74.14 -12.10 8.79
CA ASP A 156 72.73 -11.65 8.80
C ASP A 156 72.22 -11.37 7.37
N ILE A 157 73.08 -10.82 6.49
CA ILE A 157 72.75 -10.61 5.06
C ILE A 157 72.54 -11.95 4.36
N GLN A 158 73.40 -12.93 4.63
CA GLN A 158 73.30 -14.26 4.03
C GLN A 158 72.02 -15.00 4.46
N VAL A 159 71.63 -14.85 5.73
CA VAL A 159 70.35 -15.39 6.23
C VAL A 159 69.17 -14.73 5.50
N LEU A 160 69.19 -13.40 5.32
CA LEU A 160 68.14 -12.69 4.60
C LEU A 160 68.07 -13.11 3.12
N GLU A 161 69.21 -13.18 2.43
CA GLU A 161 69.30 -13.65 1.04
C GLU A 161 68.77 -15.08 0.87
N LYS A 162 69.13 -16.00 1.79
CA LYS A 162 68.64 -17.38 1.78
C LYS A 162 67.12 -17.42 1.92
N ASN A 163 66.55 -16.63 2.82
CA ASN A 163 65.11 -16.61 3.03
C ASN A 163 64.34 -15.99 1.86
N ILE A 164 64.84 -14.90 1.24
CA ILE A 164 64.20 -14.33 0.04
C ILE A 164 64.23 -15.34 -1.12
N ARG A 165 65.34 -16.06 -1.30
CA ARG A 165 65.43 -17.14 -2.28
C ARG A 165 64.36 -18.21 -2.03
N LEU A 166 64.15 -18.61 -0.78
CA LEU A 166 63.07 -19.54 -0.41
C LEU A 166 61.69 -18.96 -0.73
N GLN A 167 61.44 -17.67 -0.51
CA GLN A 167 60.16 -17.04 -0.86
C GLN A 167 59.91 -16.99 -2.36
N LEU A 168 60.93 -16.66 -3.14
CA LEU A 168 60.89 -16.70 -4.59
C LEU A 168 60.63 -18.14 -5.11
N GLN A 169 61.04 -19.16 -4.36
CA GLN A 169 60.81 -20.59 -4.68
C GLN A 169 59.43 -21.10 -4.26
N GLN A 170 58.82 -20.55 -3.19
CA GLN A 170 57.48 -20.95 -2.74
C GLN A 170 56.36 -20.61 -3.72
N GLY A 171 56.69 -19.88 -4.79
CA GLY A 171 55.81 -19.53 -5.90
C GLY A 171 56.17 -20.23 -7.23
N GLY A 172 56.72 -21.45 -7.24
CA GLY A 172 56.99 -22.17 -8.50
C GLY A 172 57.58 -23.56 -8.30
N GLU A 173 57.55 -24.38 -9.36
CA GLU A 173 58.23 -25.70 -9.39
C GLU A 173 59.73 -25.58 -9.71
N GLU A 174 60.18 -24.44 -10.27
CA GLU A 174 61.58 -24.18 -10.58
C GLU A 174 62.27 -23.24 -9.57
N VAL A 175 63.49 -23.61 -9.20
CA VAL A 175 64.35 -22.80 -8.35
C VAL A 175 64.83 -21.57 -9.11
N VAL A 176 64.54 -20.36 -8.60
CA VAL A 176 65.17 -19.13 -9.11
C VAL A 176 66.69 -19.30 -9.04
N GLY A 177 67.33 -19.43 -10.20
CA GLY A 177 68.76 -19.64 -10.31
C GLY A 177 69.58 -18.43 -9.86
N ASP A 178 70.85 -18.64 -9.53
CA ASP A 178 71.75 -17.58 -9.05
C ASP A 178 71.83 -16.37 -9.98
N LYS A 179 71.73 -16.59 -11.30
CA LYS A 179 71.75 -15.53 -12.32
C LYS A 179 70.55 -14.59 -12.22
N GLU A 180 69.36 -15.15 -12.01
CA GLU A 180 68.12 -14.39 -11.92
C GLU A 180 68.05 -13.63 -10.60
N PHE A 181 68.48 -14.26 -9.51
CA PHE A 181 68.60 -13.59 -8.21
C PHE A 181 69.62 -12.43 -8.24
N ALA A 182 70.77 -12.61 -8.90
CA ALA A 182 71.76 -11.55 -9.07
C ALA A 182 71.22 -10.37 -9.90
N ARG A 183 70.35 -10.64 -10.89
CA ARG A 183 69.66 -9.61 -11.67
C ARG A 183 68.71 -8.79 -10.80
N LEU A 184 67.90 -9.43 -9.97
CA LEU A 184 67.03 -8.76 -8.99
C LEU A 184 67.84 -7.89 -8.01
N GLN A 185 68.95 -8.40 -7.49
CA GLN A 185 69.86 -7.63 -6.64
C GLN A 185 70.43 -6.39 -7.36
N ALA A 186 70.82 -6.53 -8.64
CA ALA A 186 71.31 -5.41 -9.42
C ALA A 186 70.24 -4.34 -9.66
N MET A 187 68.98 -4.73 -9.87
CA MET A 187 67.85 -3.81 -10.02
C MET A 187 67.53 -3.09 -8.71
N ALA A 188 67.45 -3.83 -7.59
CA ALA A 188 67.28 -3.25 -6.25
C ALA A 188 68.40 -2.27 -5.90
N LYS A 189 69.65 -2.59 -6.23
CA LYS A 189 70.80 -1.72 -6.01
C LYS A 189 70.69 -0.41 -6.78
N LYS A 190 70.23 -0.44 -8.04
CA LYS A 190 69.99 0.79 -8.84
C LYS A 190 68.92 1.66 -8.19
N PHE A 191 67.81 1.05 -7.73
CA PHE A 191 66.77 1.76 -7.00
C PHE A 191 67.32 2.43 -5.73
N VAL A 192 68.04 1.69 -4.88
CA VAL A 192 68.60 2.21 -3.62
C VAL A 192 69.50 3.42 -3.87
N PHE A 193 70.29 3.41 -4.94
CA PHE A 193 71.11 4.58 -5.28
C PHE A 193 70.28 5.79 -5.72
N ALA A 194 69.28 5.59 -6.57
CA ALA A 194 68.40 6.67 -7.03
C ALA A 194 67.55 7.26 -5.89
N ASP A 195 66.96 6.41 -5.05
CA ASP A 195 66.16 6.83 -3.89
C ASP A 195 67.02 7.59 -2.86
N ARG A 196 68.25 7.13 -2.64
CA ARG A 196 69.21 7.84 -1.78
C ARG A 196 69.54 9.23 -2.30
N GLU A 197 69.79 9.39 -3.60
CA GLU A 197 70.04 10.70 -4.20
C GLU A 197 68.83 11.62 -4.04
N ALA A 198 67.62 11.11 -4.28
CA ALA A 198 66.39 11.85 -4.03
C ALA A 198 66.27 12.29 -2.55
N ASN A 199 66.53 11.39 -1.61
CA ASN A 199 66.48 11.69 -0.17
C ASN A 199 67.55 12.70 0.27
N GLN A 200 68.75 12.68 -0.31
CA GLN A 200 69.77 13.70 -0.06
C GLN A 200 69.33 15.09 -0.53
N ILE A 201 68.73 15.18 -1.71
CA ILE A 201 68.19 16.44 -2.24
C ILE A 201 67.01 16.90 -1.38
N ARG A 202 66.10 15.99 -0.97
CA ARG A 202 64.99 16.30 -0.07
C ARG A 202 65.48 16.86 1.26
N LYS A 203 66.52 16.26 1.83
CA LYS A 203 67.12 16.76 3.08
C LYS A 203 67.71 18.16 2.89
N ARG A 204 68.49 18.36 1.84
CA ARG A 204 69.03 19.69 1.48
C ARG A 204 67.90 20.71 1.28
N LEU A 205 66.81 20.32 0.63
CA LEU A 205 65.64 21.17 0.41
C LEU A 205 64.97 21.56 1.74
N GLY A 206 64.86 20.63 2.69
CA GLY A 206 64.39 20.91 4.05
C GLY A 206 65.31 21.91 4.76
N GLU A 207 66.63 21.66 4.74
CA GLU A 207 67.63 22.58 5.32
C GLU A 207 67.59 23.97 4.66
N LEU A 208 67.37 24.08 3.35
CA LEU A 208 67.23 25.35 2.63
C LEU A 208 65.94 26.11 3.01
N LYS A 209 64.84 25.39 3.25
CA LYS A 209 63.55 25.96 3.66
C LYS A 209 63.55 26.40 5.13
N GLU A 210 64.32 25.73 5.98
CA GLU A 210 64.35 25.95 7.43
C GLU A 210 65.41 26.99 7.86
N ASN A 211 66.52 27.12 7.13
CA ASN A 211 67.67 27.95 7.54
C ASN A 211 67.73 29.39 6.98
N GLN A 212 66.70 29.91 6.28
CA GLN A 212 66.77 31.24 5.66
C GLN A 212 65.62 32.18 6.07
N GLU A 213 65.95 33.36 6.63
CA GLU A 213 65.01 34.47 6.85
C GLU A 213 64.46 35.06 5.53
N LYS A 214 65.16 34.82 4.40
CA LYS A 214 64.67 35.07 3.03
C LYS A 214 65.10 33.91 2.11
N PRO A 215 64.18 33.01 1.73
CA PRO A 215 64.50 31.88 0.87
C PRO A 215 64.92 32.32 -0.54
N ASP A 216 66.05 31.83 -1.06
CA ASP A 216 66.37 31.92 -2.49
C ASP A 216 65.43 31.00 -3.29
N HIS A 217 64.33 31.58 -3.79
CA HIS A 217 63.32 30.89 -4.57
C HIS A 217 63.89 30.19 -5.82
N THR A 218 65.02 30.67 -6.37
CA THR A 218 65.67 30.07 -7.55
C THR A 218 66.39 28.78 -7.19
N GLU A 219 67.16 28.78 -6.09
CA GLU A 219 67.83 27.58 -5.59
C GLU A 219 66.82 26.54 -5.10
N ILE A 220 65.75 26.97 -4.43
CA ILE A 220 64.65 26.09 -4.01
C ILE A 220 63.94 25.48 -5.21
N SER A 221 63.57 26.27 -6.21
CA SER A 221 62.89 25.76 -7.41
C SER A 221 63.78 24.80 -8.21
N ALA A 222 65.07 25.08 -8.32
CA ALA A 222 66.04 24.19 -8.96
C ALA A 222 66.20 22.86 -8.19
N ALA A 223 66.30 22.92 -6.85
CA ALA A 223 66.37 21.73 -6.00
C ALA A 223 65.05 20.93 -6.00
N GLU A 224 63.89 21.59 -6.09
CA GLU A 224 62.58 20.96 -6.25
C GLU A 224 62.46 20.21 -7.58
N GLU A 225 62.92 20.81 -8.69
CA GLU A 225 62.93 20.17 -10.00
C GLU A 225 63.96 19.02 -10.07
N GLU A 226 65.12 19.17 -9.44
CA GLU A 226 66.10 18.08 -9.31
C GLU A 226 65.53 16.91 -8.49
N LEU A 227 64.89 17.21 -7.35
CA LEU A 227 64.20 16.23 -6.52
C LEU A 227 63.12 15.52 -7.32
N ARG A 228 62.29 16.26 -8.09
CA ARG A 228 61.25 15.70 -8.95
C ARG A 228 61.82 14.68 -9.93
N LYS A 229 62.89 15.03 -10.65
CA LYS A 229 63.57 14.12 -11.60
C LYS A 229 64.09 12.85 -10.94
N LYS A 230 64.70 12.97 -9.76
CA LYS A 230 65.22 11.81 -9.01
C LYS A 230 64.10 10.92 -8.47
N LEU A 231 62.99 11.50 -8.01
CA LEU A 231 61.80 10.75 -7.60
C LEU A 231 61.17 9.99 -8.78
N ILE A 232 61.08 10.60 -9.96
CA ILE A 232 60.59 9.92 -11.18
C ILE A 232 61.49 8.73 -11.53
N LEU A 233 62.82 8.90 -11.48
CA LEU A 233 63.77 7.81 -11.75
C LEU A 233 63.66 6.68 -10.72
N ALA A 234 63.63 7.02 -9.44
CA ALA A 234 63.47 6.04 -8.36
C ALA A 234 62.16 5.26 -8.50
N ARG A 235 61.05 5.97 -8.82
CA ARG A 235 59.76 5.34 -9.14
C ARG A 235 59.87 4.34 -10.29
N LYS A 236 60.49 4.74 -11.41
CA LYS A 236 60.64 3.86 -12.57
C LYS A 236 61.45 2.61 -12.24
N LEU A 237 62.59 2.78 -11.57
CA LEU A 237 63.44 1.65 -11.16
C LEU A 237 62.74 0.71 -10.18
N ARG A 238 61.89 1.25 -9.30
CA ARG A 238 61.05 0.45 -8.40
C ARG A 238 59.99 -0.33 -9.17
N SER A 239 59.31 0.32 -10.11
CA SER A 239 58.31 -0.31 -10.99
C SER A 239 58.93 -1.45 -11.81
N ASP A 240 60.10 -1.21 -12.43
CA ASP A 240 60.83 -2.23 -13.18
C ASP A 240 61.18 -3.45 -12.31
N LEU A 241 61.60 -3.24 -11.05
CA LEU A 241 61.90 -4.31 -10.11
C LEU A 241 60.65 -5.12 -9.76
N ASP A 242 59.56 -4.44 -9.43
CA ASP A 242 58.30 -5.08 -9.05
C ASP A 242 57.72 -5.87 -10.23
N GLU A 243 57.69 -5.31 -11.43
CA GLU A 243 57.25 -5.99 -12.66
C GLU A 243 58.07 -7.27 -12.91
N HIS A 244 59.39 -7.20 -12.73
CA HIS A 244 60.26 -8.36 -12.90
C HIS A 244 59.99 -9.44 -11.85
N ILE A 245 59.81 -9.07 -10.58
CA ILE A 245 59.43 -10.03 -9.52
C ILE A 245 58.09 -10.69 -9.85
N VAL A 246 57.12 -9.91 -10.31
CA VAL A 246 55.81 -10.47 -10.64
C VAL A 246 55.90 -11.40 -11.85
N SER A 247 56.71 -11.08 -12.85
CA SER A 247 56.92 -11.96 -14.01
C SER A 247 57.45 -13.34 -13.62
N ILE A 248 58.32 -13.41 -12.60
CA ILE A 248 58.85 -14.67 -12.06
C ILE A 248 57.76 -15.46 -11.33
N LEU A 249 56.85 -14.78 -10.64
CA LEU A 249 55.82 -15.40 -9.80
C LEU A 249 54.49 -15.62 -10.53
N ALA A 250 54.33 -15.07 -11.75
CA ALA A 250 53.05 -14.95 -12.45
C ALA A 250 52.28 -16.26 -12.54
N ASP A 251 52.94 -17.35 -12.94
CA ASP A 251 52.32 -18.64 -13.16
C ASP A 251 51.78 -19.28 -11.87
N SER A 252 52.56 -19.27 -10.79
CA SER A 252 52.10 -19.81 -9.51
C SER A 252 50.99 -18.95 -8.90
N LYS A 253 51.13 -17.63 -8.95
CA LYS A 253 50.10 -16.73 -8.44
C LYS A 253 48.81 -16.87 -9.24
N LYS A 254 48.89 -17.05 -10.56
CA LYS A 254 47.75 -17.35 -11.43
C LYS A 254 47.06 -18.68 -11.08
N ARG A 255 47.80 -19.76 -10.82
CA ARG A 255 47.21 -21.03 -10.33
C ARG A 255 46.47 -20.83 -9.02
N LYS A 256 47.08 -20.14 -8.05
CA LYS A 256 46.50 -19.88 -6.74
C LYS A 256 45.28 -18.95 -6.78
N ILE A 257 45.28 -17.95 -7.68
CA ILE A 257 44.12 -17.10 -7.98
C ILE A 257 42.95 -17.94 -8.49
N LYS A 258 43.21 -18.88 -9.42
CA LYS A 258 42.19 -19.80 -9.95
C LYS A 258 41.65 -20.76 -8.89
N GLU A 259 42.52 -21.33 -8.04
CA GLU A 259 42.12 -22.22 -6.94
C GLU A 259 41.20 -21.55 -5.92
N LEU A 260 41.36 -20.25 -5.71
CA LEU A 260 40.53 -19.46 -4.82
C LEU A 260 39.22 -18.97 -5.46
N GLY A 261 38.96 -19.34 -6.72
CA GLY A 261 37.76 -18.94 -7.45
C GLY A 261 37.69 -17.44 -7.76
N LEU A 262 38.84 -16.75 -7.78
CA LEU A 262 38.89 -15.33 -8.10
C LEU A 262 38.74 -15.14 -9.62
N ASP A 263 37.67 -14.45 -10.02
CA ASP A 263 37.41 -14.10 -11.41
C ASP A 263 38.24 -12.87 -11.83
N THR A 264 39.40 -13.12 -12.41
CA THR A 264 40.29 -12.09 -12.98
C THR A 264 39.70 -11.39 -14.21
N GLY A 265 38.61 -11.93 -14.75
CA GLY A 265 37.83 -11.31 -15.81
C GLY A 265 36.97 -10.16 -15.30
N ARG A 266 36.38 -10.32 -14.11
CA ARG A 266 35.48 -9.37 -13.48
C ARG A 266 36.17 -8.30 -12.64
N PHE A 267 37.37 -8.59 -12.13
CA PHE A 267 38.13 -7.71 -11.25
C PHE A 267 39.50 -7.36 -11.83
N ARG A 268 39.81 -6.05 -11.89
CA ARG A 268 41.16 -5.55 -12.17
C ARG A 268 41.69 -4.79 -10.97
N ILE A 269 42.75 -5.29 -10.36
CA ILE A 269 43.32 -4.71 -9.15
C ILE A 269 44.69 -4.10 -9.45
N GLN A 270 44.87 -2.87 -9.02
CA GLN A 270 46.07 -2.08 -9.19
C GLN A 270 46.56 -1.58 -7.84
N THR A 271 47.88 -1.51 -7.67
CA THR A 271 48.47 -1.03 -6.41
C THR A 271 49.42 0.12 -6.68
N PHE A 272 49.30 1.17 -5.88
CA PHE A 272 50.03 2.42 -6.04
C PHE A 272 50.78 2.71 -4.74
N PRO A 273 52.11 2.55 -4.69
CA PRO A 273 52.88 2.87 -3.50
C PRO A 273 52.92 4.38 -3.30
N VAL A 274 52.94 4.85 -2.05
CA VAL A 274 53.06 6.29 -1.73
C VAL A 274 54.28 6.91 -2.40
N SER A 275 55.42 6.19 -2.40
CA SER A 275 56.66 6.65 -3.02
C SER A 275 56.58 6.80 -4.55
N GLY A 276 55.61 6.15 -5.19
CA GLY A 276 55.39 6.23 -6.63
C GLY A 276 54.38 7.31 -7.05
N ILE A 277 53.69 7.95 -6.11
CA ILE A 277 52.70 8.97 -6.43
C ILE A 277 53.37 10.35 -6.38
N ILE A 278 53.46 10.99 -7.53
CA ILE A 278 54.08 12.32 -7.69
C ILE A 278 52.96 13.31 -8.02
N PRO A 279 52.79 14.39 -7.23
CA PRO A 279 51.79 15.41 -7.52
C PRO A 279 51.95 15.96 -8.94
N GLY A 280 50.86 15.97 -9.71
CA GLY A 280 50.83 16.49 -11.08
C GLY A 280 51.27 15.52 -12.18
N GLU A 281 51.70 14.30 -11.85
CA GLU A 281 52.04 13.24 -12.82
C GLU A 281 51.02 12.11 -12.80
N ALA A 282 50.96 11.33 -13.88
CA ALA A 282 50.19 10.09 -13.89
C ALA A 282 50.85 9.04 -12.97
N SER A 283 50.02 8.37 -12.18
CA SER A 283 50.45 7.31 -11.26
C SER A 283 50.56 5.98 -11.99
N GLU A 284 51.72 5.32 -11.90
CA GLU A 284 51.93 3.99 -12.45
C GLU A 284 51.74 2.94 -11.34
N PRO A 285 50.96 1.87 -11.58
CA PRO A 285 50.77 0.82 -10.59
C PRO A 285 52.01 -0.08 -10.53
N THR A 286 52.43 -0.48 -9.33
CA THR A 286 53.50 -1.48 -9.11
C THR A 286 53.04 -2.92 -9.34
N LEU A 287 51.74 -3.17 -9.17
CA LEU A 287 51.09 -4.42 -9.53
C LEU A 287 49.79 -4.09 -10.26
N ASP A 288 49.55 -4.72 -11.40
CA ASP A 288 48.29 -4.67 -12.13
C ASP A 288 47.87 -6.09 -12.49
N THR A 289 46.70 -6.54 -12.02
CA THR A 289 46.25 -7.92 -12.28
C THR A 289 46.04 -8.24 -13.76
N LYS A 290 46.03 -7.24 -14.65
CA LYS A 290 46.10 -7.43 -16.10
C LYS A 290 47.19 -8.43 -16.51
N ILE A 291 48.33 -8.47 -15.81
CA ILE A 291 49.44 -9.40 -16.11
C ILE A 291 49.07 -10.88 -15.88
N PHE A 292 48.03 -11.17 -15.08
CA PHE A 292 47.58 -12.53 -14.82
C PHE A 292 46.51 -13.00 -15.82
N ASP A 293 45.71 -12.07 -16.36
CA ASP A 293 44.61 -12.35 -17.29
C ASP A 293 44.44 -11.26 -18.36
N SER A 294 45.35 -11.21 -19.31
CA SER A 294 45.40 -10.17 -20.35
C SER A 294 44.19 -10.18 -21.31
N GLU A 295 43.49 -11.31 -21.40
CA GLU A 295 42.42 -11.54 -22.40
C GLU A 295 41.06 -10.99 -21.98
N SER A 296 40.86 -10.65 -20.70
CA SER A 296 39.59 -10.08 -20.22
C SER A 296 39.27 -8.73 -20.85
N SER A 297 38.00 -8.51 -21.20
CA SER A 297 37.48 -7.23 -21.70
C SER A 297 37.77 -6.06 -20.75
N LEU A 298 37.71 -6.28 -19.42
CA LEU A 298 38.09 -5.28 -18.41
C LEU A 298 39.59 -4.93 -18.46
N ASN A 299 40.43 -5.92 -18.74
CA ASN A 299 41.89 -5.76 -18.75
C ASN A 299 42.41 -5.16 -20.07
N GLN A 300 41.60 -5.21 -21.12
CA GLN A 300 41.83 -4.51 -22.40
C GLN A 300 41.39 -3.04 -22.37
N ALA A 301 40.52 -2.64 -21.44
CA ALA A 301 40.04 -1.26 -21.34
C ALA A 301 41.18 -0.28 -20.94
N PRO A 302 41.34 0.85 -21.65
CA PRO A 302 42.33 1.88 -21.32
C PRO A 302 41.93 2.61 -20.02
N MET A 303 42.89 3.13 -19.26
CA MET A 303 42.57 3.85 -18.02
C MET A 303 42.36 5.36 -18.33
N GLU A 304 41.21 5.91 -17.97
CA GLU A 304 40.82 7.32 -18.22
C GLU A 304 41.26 8.30 -17.10
N GLU A 305 41.20 9.61 -17.38
CA GLU A 305 41.46 10.70 -16.42
C GLU A 305 40.58 10.61 -15.15
N ASN A 306 39.32 10.17 -15.27
CA ASN A 306 38.38 10.01 -14.14
C ASN A 306 38.91 9.06 -13.03
N LEU A 307 39.67 8.04 -13.41
CA LEU A 307 40.26 7.07 -12.47
C LEU A 307 41.47 7.64 -11.73
N GLU A 308 42.18 8.56 -12.38
CA GLU A 308 43.32 9.28 -11.82
C GLU A 308 42.85 10.35 -10.82
N GLU A 309 41.77 11.08 -11.13
CA GLU A 309 41.13 11.99 -10.19
C GLU A 309 40.60 11.24 -8.96
N GLY A 310 39.95 10.09 -9.15
CA GLY A 310 39.51 9.24 -8.04
C GLY A 310 40.67 8.74 -7.17
N LEU A 311 41.81 8.37 -7.79
CA LEU A 311 43.01 7.97 -7.04
C LEU A 311 43.60 9.14 -6.25
N LYS A 312 43.67 10.34 -6.85
CA LYS A 312 44.15 11.55 -6.17
C LYS A 312 43.25 11.93 -4.99
N SER A 313 41.94 11.89 -5.17
CA SER A 313 40.95 12.16 -4.12
C SER A 313 41.01 11.13 -2.98
N ALA A 314 41.17 9.85 -3.33
CA ALA A 314 41.40 8.79 -2.35
C ALA A 314 42.68 9.04 -1.54
N LEU A 315 43.77 9.41 -2.21
CA LEU A 315 45.05 9.68 -1.57
C LEU A 315 45.00 10.93 -0.67
N SER A 316 44.42 12.03 -1.14
CA SER A 316 44.27 13.24 -0.33
C SER A 316 43.44 12.95 0.91
N SER A 317 42.33 12.22 0.78
CA SER A 317 41.50 11.81 1.91
C SER A 317 42.25 10.95 2.93
N LEU A 318 43.15 10.06 2.45
CA LEU A 318 43.96 9.20 3.31
C LEU A 318 45.16 9.92 3.96
N LEU A 319 45.68 10.98 3.33
CA LEU A 319 46.83 11.76 3.83
C LEU A 319 46.42 12.94 4.73
N GLU A 320 45.24 13.54 4.51
CA GLU A 320 44.74 14.70 5.27
C GLU A 320 44.04 14.29 6.58
N GLY A 321 43.52 13.06 6.68
CA GLY A 321 42.80 12.58 7.85
C GLY A 321 43.69 11.82 8.84
N ALA A 322 43.59 12.13 10.13
CA ALA A 322 44.16 11.34 11.24
C ALA A 322 43.52 9.93 11.38
N GLY A 323 42.86 9.41 10.35
CA GLY A 323 42.17 8.13 10.37
C GLY A 323 42.29 7.48 9.01
N VAL A 324 43.30 6.62 8.86
CA VAL A 324 43.54 5.76 7.68
C VAL A 324 42.44 4.67 7.52
N LEU A 325 41.23 4.97 7.99
CA LEU A 325 40.01 4.17 8.06
C LEU A 325 38.79 4.85 7.44
N GLY A 326 38.90 6.09 6.92
CA GLY A 326 37.79 6.77 6.27
C GLY A 326 37.23 5.99 5.08
N GLU A 327 35.89 5.98 4.94
CA GLU A 327 35.24 5.38 3.77
C GLU A 327 35.62 6.16 2.50
N ILE A 328 36.44 5.55 1.65
CA ILE A 328 36.78 6.13 0.35
C ILE A 328 35.63 5.83 -0.60
N ARG A 329 34.95 6.89 -1.05
CA ARG A 329 33.81 6.75 -1.95
C ARG A 329 34.23 6.08 -3.26
N PRO A 330 33.48 5.09 -3.74
CA PRO A 330 33.75 4.46 -5.03
C PRO A 330 33.49 5.44 -6.19
N THR A 331 34.27 5.28 -7.26
CA THR A 331 34.06 6.02 -8.52
C THR A 331 33.40 5.10 -9.54
N SER A 332 32.22 5.46 -10.03
CA SER A 332 31.51 4.71 -11.07
C SER A 332 31.63 5.41 -12.42
N PHE A 333 31.84 4.64 -13.50
CA PHE A 333 32.01 5.18 -14.85
C PHE A 333 31.68 4.09 -15.89
N GLN A 334 31.49 4.49 -17.15
CA GLN A 334 31.20 3.59 -18.27
C GLN A 334 32.32 3.62 -19.29
N GLN A 335 32.73 2.46 -19.81
CA GLN A 335 33.79 2.39 -20.79
C GLN A 335 33.70 1.14 -21.67
N ASN A 336 33.81 1.30 -23.00
CA ASN A 336 33.74 0.20 -23.98
C ASN A 336 32.53 -0.74 -23.80
N GLY A 337 31.40 -0.20 -23.34
CA GLY A 337 30.19 -0.97 -23.04
C GLY A 337 30.18 -1.64 -21.66
N LEU A 338 31.25 -1.50 -20.89
CA LEU A 338 31.33 -1.96 -19.50
C LEU A 338 30.83 -0.90 -18.52
N GLU A 339 30.13 -1.33 -17.48
CA GLU A 339 29.72 -0.52 -16.34
C GLU A 339 30.66 -0.79 -15.17
N LEU A 340 31.61 0.12 -14.94
CA LEU A 340 32.72 -0.10 -14.03
C LEU A 340 32.53 0.63 -12.69
N GLN A 341 33.16 0.08 -11.65
CA GLN A 341 33.29 0.72 -10.34
C GLN A 341 34.71 0.57 -9.83
N ALA A 342 35.36 1.68 -9.49
CA ALA A 342 36.65 1.68 -8.81
C ALA A 342 36.45 1.85 -7.30
N LEU A 343 36.93 0.86 -6.55
CA LEU A 343 37.02 0.86 -5.10
C LEU A 343 38.47 1.16 -4.70
N TYR A 344 38.67 1.93 -3.64
CA TYR A 344 39.99 2.30 -3.14
C TYR A 344 40.15 1.80 -1.72
N SER A 345 41.34 1.27 -1.39
CA SER A 345 41.64 0.79 -0.03
C SER A 345 43.10 1.05 0.33
N PRO A 346 43.39 1.42 1.59
CA PRO A 346 44.76 1.64 2.04
C PRO A 346 45.52 0.31 2.14
N HIS A 347 46.81 0.37 1.82
CA HIS A 347 47.75 -0.74 1.90
C HIS A 347 48.80 -0.46 2.98
N PHE A 348 49.01 -1.40 3.90
CA PHE A 348 49.91 -1.25 5.04
C PHE A 348 50.92 -2.38 5.14
N ARG A 349 52.19 -2.08 5.42
CA ARG A 349 53.29 -3.08 5.41
C ARG A 349 53.26 -4.07 6.57
N ASN A 350 52.86 -3.62 7.76
CA ASN A 350 52.96 -4.41 8.99
C ASN A 350 51.56 -4.70 9.57
N PRO A 351 50.94 -5.84 9.22
CA PRO A 351 49.55 -6.08 9.57
C PRO A 351 49.30 -6.14 11.08
N ALA A 352 50.28 -6.60 11.88
CA ALA A 352 50.07 -6.79 13.31
C ALA A 352 49.88 -5.48 14.09
N SER A 353 50.79 -4.51 13.95
CA SER A 353 50.58 -3.19 14.55
C SER A 353 49.49 -2.40 13.84
N THR A 354 49.30 -2.59 12.53
CA THR A 354 48.20 -1.94 11.79
C THR A 354 46.83 -2.38 12.28
N GLU A 355 46.55 -3.67 12.44
CA GLU A 355 45.24 -4.14 12.91
C GLU A 355 44.96 -3.68 14.35
N ARG A 356 45.96 -3.69 15.23
CA ARG A 356 45.86 -3.08 16.57
C ARG A 356 45.54 -1.60 16.50
N ALA A 357 46.26 -0.84 15.67
CA ALA A 357 46.02 0.59 15.49
C ALA A 357 44.62 0.87 14.92
N LYS A 358 44.15 0.08 13.95
CA LYS A 358 42.80 0.21 13.39
C LYS A 358 41.72 -0.07 14.43
N LEU A 359 41.90 -1.10 15.27
CA LEU A 359 40.96 -1.40 16.36
C LEU A 359 40.87 -0.23 17.34
N LEU A 360 42.01 0.33 17.76
CA LEU A 360 42.03 1.50 18.63
C LEU A 360 41.39 2.73 17.98
N GLU A 361 41.68 2.97 16.69
CA GLU A 361 41.11 4.07 15.92
C GLU A 361 39.58 3.96 15.81
N SER A 362 39.06 2.76 15.56
CA SER A 362 37.61 2.51 15.49
C SER A 362 36.87 2.85 16.79
N ARG A 363 37.59 2.84 17.92
CA ARG A 363 37.06 3.13 19.25
C ARG A 363 37.32 4.55 19.72
N ARG A 364 38.03 5.39 18.95
CA ARG A 364 38.42 6.77 19.32
C ARG A 364 37.29 7.58 19.96
N ASN A 365 36.07 7.46 19.43
CA ASN A 365 34.88 8.20 19.90
C ASN A 365 34.05 7.48 20.99
N THR A 366 34.47 6.29 21.44
CA THR A 366 33.71 5.42 22.34
C THR A 366 34.44 5.08 23.64
N LEU A 367 35.57 5.75 23.92
CA LEU A 367 36.51 5.46 25.01
C LEU A 367 36.00 5.74 26.43
N GLY A 368 34.72 6.08 26.62
CA GLY A 368 34.13 6.58 27.87
C GLY A 368 34.77 6.05 29.17
N PRO A 369 34.82 4.72 29.40
CA PRO A 369 35.41 4.16 30.62
C PRO A 369 36.88 4.54 30.84
N TRP A 370 37.72 4.54 29.79
CA TRP A 370 39.19 4.64 29.87
C TRP A 370 39.74 6.06 30.06
N THR A 371 38.87 7.06 30.17
CA THR A 371 39.25 8.48 30.31
C THR A 371 40.14 8.77 31.52
N ASN A 372 39.92 8.08 32.65
CA ASN A 372 40.78 8.22 33.83
C ASN A 372 42.17 7.59 33.61
N TYR A 373 42.23 6.42 32.96
CA TYR A 373 43.50 5.80 32.57
C TYR A 373 44.32 6.73 31.67
N LEU A 374 43.71 7.30 30.63
CA LEU A 374 44.41 8.19 29.67
C LEU A 374 44.99 9.44 30.36
N ARG A 375 44.26 10.01 31.33
CA ARG A 375 44.74 11.16 32.12
C ARG A 375 45.95 10.80 32.98
N GLU A 376 45.88 9.69 33.71
CA GLU A 376 46.99 9.21 34.55
C GLU A 376 48.20 8.76 33.71
N GLU A 377 47.95 8.18 32.53
CA GLU A 377 49.01 7.82 31.57
C GLU A 377 49.74 9.09 31.12
N GLN A 378 49.02 10.17 30.77
CA GLN A 378 49.61 11.42 30.29
C GLN A 378 50.58 12.05 31.28
N GLU A 379 50.29 11.98 32.58
CA GLU A 379 51.23 12.43 33.62
C GLU A 379 52.52 11.62 33.61
N ILE A 380 52.42 10.29 33.50
CA ILE A 380 53.59 9.41 33.43
C ILE A 380 54.40 9.68 32.15
N LEU A 381 53.74 9.87 31.00
CA LEU A 381 54.40 10.19 29.73
C LEU A 381 55.18 11.50 29.80
N SER A 382 54.66 12.51 30.52
CA SER A 382 55.34 13.78 30.73
C SER A 382 56.65 13.65 31.53
N GLU A 383 56.74 12.66 32.42
CA GLU A 383 57.98 12.34 33.14
C GLU A 383 58.93 11.50 32.29
N ILE A 384 58.40 10.57 31.49
CA ILE A 384 59.20 9.77 30.56
C ILE A 384 59.88 10.70 29.54
N SER A 385 59.18 11.69 28.99
CA SER A 385 59.69 12.57 27.92
C SER A 385 60.90 13.42 28.31
N LYS A 386 61.13 13.64 29.62
CA LYS A 386 62.29 14.39 30.13
C LYS A 386 63.62 13.62 30.03
N ILE A 387 63.58 12.29 29.96
CA ILE A 387 64.79 11.44 30.06
C ILE A 387 65.48 11.19 28.70
N PRO A 388 64.78 10.88 27.60
CA PRO A 388 65.41 10.62 26.30
C PRO A 388 66.40 11.69 25.82
N PRO A 389 66.13 13.01 25.93
CA PRO A 389 67.11 14.03 25.52
C PRO A 389 68.41 13.98 26.33
N ILE A 390 68.32 13.63 27.62
CA ILE A 390 69.46 13.48 28.52
C ILE A 390 70.28 12.25 28.11
N LEU A 391 69.61 11.11 27.87
CA LEU A 391 70.26 9.87 27.43
C LEU A 391 70.92 10.04 26.06
N GLU A 392 70.26 10.71 25.12
CA GLU A 392 70.80 10.97 23.77
C GLU A 392 72.06 11.86 23.82
N THR A 393 72.00 12.94 24.59
CA THR A 393 73.16 13.83 24.81
C THR A 393 74.31 13.06 25.44
N ARG A 394 74.04 12.27 26.49
CA ARG A 394 75.05 11.46 27.16
C ARG A 394 75.65 10.40 26.24
N LEU A 395 74.83 9.74 25.44
CA LEU A 395 75.28 8.73 24.48
C LEU A 395 76.22 9.33 23.42
N LYS A 396 75.91 10.54 22.94
CA LYS A 396 76.78 11.30 22.03
C LYS A 396 78.13 11.60 22.68
N GLU A 397 78.14 12.10 23.91
CA GLU A 397 79.38 12.34 24.67
C GLU A 397 80.23 11.06 24.83
N LEU A 398 79.60 9.94 25.20
CA LEU A 398 80.28 8.66 25.39
C LEU A 398 80.91 8.12 24.10
N LYS A 399 80.25 8.36 22.96
CA LYS A 399 80.72 7.99 21.62
C LYS A 399 81.89 8.86 21.13
N GLU A 400 81.95 10.13 21.55
CA GLU A 400 83.00 11.08 21.15
C GLU A 400 84.29 10.98 21.99
N LYS A 401 84.24 10.32 23.15
CA LYS A 401 85.44 10.02 23.97
C LYS A 401 86.45 9.17 23.20
N LYS A 402 87.74 9.33 23.52
CA LYS A 402 88.86 8.59 22.92
C LYS A 402 89.65 7.83 24.02
N PRO A 403 89.50 6.49 24.14
CA PRO A 403 88.62 5.62 23.36
C PRO A 403 87.13 5.80 23.74
N PRO A 404 86.20 5.45 22.85
CA PRO A 404 84.76 5.49 23.15
C PRO A 404 84.41 4.62 24.35
N ILE A 405 83.51 5.11 25.19
CA ILE A 405 83.07 4.41 26.41
C ILE A 405 81.73 3.72 26.14
N PRO A 406 81.60 2.41 26.35
CA PRO A 406 80.32 1.72 26.23
C PRO A 406 79.28 2.25 27.24
N PRO A 407 78.00 2.39 26.86
CA PRO A 407 76.96 2.95 27.74
C PRO A 407 76.82 2.21 29.08
N PHE A 408 76.89 0.87 29.07
CA PHE A 408 76.79 0.03 30.27
C PHE A 408 77.91 0.28 31.31
N LYS A 409 79.02 0.90 30.91
CA LYS A 409 80.14 1.27 31.79
C LYS A 409 79.96 2.65 32.42
N ASP A 410 79.11 3.52 31.87
CA ASP A 410 78.86 4.85 32.41
C ASP A 410 77.83 4.80 33.55
N LYS A 411 78.17 5.37 34.70
CA LYS A 411 77.28 5.35 35.88
C LYS A 411 76.06 6.24 35.69
N GLU A 412 76.23 7.40 35.07
CA GLU A 412 75.15 8.36 34.86
C GLU A 412 74.15 7.84 33.83
N PHE A 413 74.63 7.30 32.71
CA PHE A 413 73.79 6.63 31.72
C PHE A 413 72.93 5.54 32.37
N LYS A 414 73.53 4.62 33.14
CA LYS A 414 72.78 3.57 33.85
C LYS A 414 71.75 4.11 34.83
N LYS A 415 72.07 5.18 35.55
CA LYS A 415 71.16 5.81 36.51
C LYS A 415 69.93 6.36 35.79
N GLN A 416 70.13 7.16 34.75
CA GLN A 416 69.05 7.73 33.93
C GLN A 416 68.21 6.63 33.27
N TYR A 417 68.87 5.57 32.78
CA TYR A 417 68.18 4.44 32.15
C TYR A 417 67.35 3.62 33.16
N THR A 418 67.86 3.44 34.39
CA THR A 418 67.13 2.78 35.47
C THR A 418 65.87 3.56 35.82
N GLN A 419 65.95 4.90 35.86
CA GLN A 419 64.82 5.78 36.08
C GLN A 419 63.80 5.69 34.93
N TYR A 420 64.27 5.71 33.68
CA TYR A 420 63.42 5.49 32.49
C TYR A 420 62.67 4.16 32.56
N ALA A 421 63.37 3.06 32.79
CA ALA A 421 62.78 1.73 32.88
C ALA A 421 61.82 1.58 34.08
N ALA A 422 62.01 2.36 35.16
CA ALA A 422 61.07 2.41 36.27
C ALA A 422 59.76 3.12 35.90
N LEU A 423 59.83 4.24 35.17
CA LEU A 423 58.64 4.96 34.69
C LEU A 423 57.84 4.15 33.66
N VAL A 424 58.51 3.46 32.73
CA VAL A 424 57.84 2.54 31.79
C VAL A 424 57.14 1.40 32.53
N ARG A 425 57.78 0.80 33.54
CA ARG A 425 57.14 -0.22 34.39
C ARG A 425 55.94 0.35 35.16
N LYS A 426 56.01 1.59 35.64
CA LYS A 426 54.89 2.29 36.28
C LYS A 426 53.71 2.43 35.31
N ARG A 427 53.95 2.83 34.06
CA ARG A 427 52.92 2.90 33.00
C ARG A 427 52.29 1.54 32.73
N ASN A 428 53.10 0.50 32.55
CA ASN A 428 52.58 -0.85 32.26
C ASN A 428 51.77 -1.41 33.44
N LEU A 429 52.18 -1.12 34.68
CA LEU A 429 51.43 -1.50 35.89
C LEU A 429 50.10 -0.73 36.00
N LEU A 430 50.08 0.56 35.62
CA LEU A 430 48.85 1.34 35.56
C LEU A 430 47.82 0.67 34.64
N TYR A 431 48.24 0.28 33.42
CA TYR A 431 47.39 -0.43 32.47
C TYR A 431 46.90 -1.78 33.04
N ALA A 432 47.79 -2.61 33.59
CA ALA A 432 47.41 -3.90 34.16
C ALA A 432 46.47 -3.79 35.37
N THR A 433 46.64 -2.74 36.20
CA THR A 433 45.77 -2.46 37.35
C THR A 433 44.40 -2.00 36.88
N TYR A 434 44.36 -1.12 35.87
CA TYR A 434 43.12 -0.65 35.28
C TYR A 434 42.31 -1.79 34.66
N LEU A 435 42.98 -2.68 33.91
CA LEU A 435 42.39 -3.88 33.32
C LEU A 435 41.80 -4.83 34.37
N ARG A 436 42.50 -5.02 35.50
CA ARG A 436 42.02 -5.84 36.62
C ARG A 436 40.75 -5.26 37.26
N ASN A 437 40.68 -3.94 37.37
CA ASN A 437 39.56 -3.25 37.99
C ASN A 437 38.37 -3.07 37.04
N ASN A 438 38.61 -3.10 35.73
CA ASN A 438 37.62 -2.91 34.67
C ASN A 438 37.80 -4.01 33.59
N PRO A 439 37.43 -5.27 33.88
CA PRO A 439 37.59 -6.34 32.90
C PRO A 439 36.70 -6.09 31.67
N PRO A 440 37.23 -6.23 30.44
CA PRO A 440 36.44 -6.03 29.22
C PRO A 440 35.33 -7.06 29.10
N LYS A 441 34.25 -6.68 28.40
CA LYS A 441 33.30 -7.66 27.88
C LYS A 441 34.02 -8.59 26.91
N GLU A 442 33.47 -9.79 26.71
CA GLU A 442 34.05 -10.77 25.76
C GLU A 442 34.23 -10.18 24.35
N GLU A 443 33.31 -9.33 23.93
CA GLU A 443 33.33 -8.61 22.65
C GLU A 443 34.40 -7.50 22.56
N GLU A 444 34.98 -7.07 23.68
CA GLU A 444 35.97 -5.96 23.79
C GLU A 444 37.40 -6.47 24.04
N GLY A 445 37.60 -7.79 24.11
CA GLY A 445 38.87 -8.40 24.49
C GLY A 445 40.03 -8.08 23.52
N LEU A 446 39.73 -7.92 22.23
CA LEU A 446 40.70 -7.62 21.18
C LEU A 446 41.21 -6.19 21.26
N GLU A 447 40.31 -5.25 21.50
CA GLU A 447 40.64 -3.84 21.63
C GLU A 447 41.48 -3.61 22.89
N VAL A 448 41.08 -4.24 24.01
CA VAL A 448 41.85 -4.18 25.24
C VAL A 448 43.25 -4.76 25.07
N GLU A 449 43.41 -5.93 24.46
CA GLU A 449 44.74 -6.46 24.12
C GLU A 449 45.55 -5.45 23.29
N SER A 450 44.92 -4.85 22.27
CA SER A 450 45.56 -3.89 21.38
C SER A 450 46.09 -2.67 22.13
N PHE A 451 45.37 -2.16 23.14
CA PHE A 451 45.83 -1.05 23.98
C PHE A 451 47.14 -1.37 24.71
N GLY A 452 47.31 -2.61 25.19
CA GLY A 452 48.48 -3.03 25.95
C GLY A 452 49.71 -3.32 25.09
N SER A 453 49.51 -3.81 23.87
CA SER A 453 50.59 -4.36 23.03
C SER A 453 50.96 -3.50 21.82
N ILE A 454 50.19 -2.46 21.45
CA ILE A 454 50.45 -1.64 20.27
C ILE A 454 51.84 -0.97 20.26
N ARG A 455 52.34 -0.48 21.41
CA ARG A 455 53.70 0.12 21.50
C ARG A 455 54.78 -0.91 21.20
N ASP A 456 54.58 -2.10 21.71
CA ASP A 456 55.53 -3.20 21.62
C ASP A 456 55.54 -3.77 20.19
N SER A 457 54.35 -3.94 19.60
CA SER A 457 54.17 -4.33 18.20
C SER A 457 54.74 -3.28 17.25
N ALA A 458 54.55 -1.99 17.54
CA ALA A 458 55.09 -0.90 16.73
C ALA A 458 56.62 -0.82 16.80
N LEU A 459 57.24 -1.12 17.96
CA LEU A 459 58.70 -1.18 18.04
C LEU A 459 59.21 -2.39 17.26
N GLU A 460 58.62 -3.57 17.45
CA GLU A 460 58.98 -4.79 16.73
C GLU A 460 58.97 -4.53 15.21
N ASP A 461 57.89 -3.95 14.69
CA ASP A 461 57.74 -3.68 13.26
C ASP A 461 58.73 -2.64 12.70
N GLN A 462 59.22 -1.73 13.53
CA GLN A 462 60.22 -0.72 13.11
C GLN A 462 61.66 -1.22 13.20
N ILE A 463 61.97 -2.22 14.03
CA ILE A 463 63.33 -2.77 14.18
C ILE A 463 63.54 -4.12 13.48
N LEU A 464 62.45 -4.85 13.21
CA LEU A 464 62.48 -6.20 12.66
C LEU A 464 62.25 -6.19 11.14
N LEU A 465 63.15 -6.87 10.44
CA LEU A 465 63.02 -7.20 9.04
C LEU A 465 62.39 -8.59 8.94
N ARG A 466 61.07 -8.66 8.77
CA ARG A 466 60.36 -9.93 8.63
C ARG A 466 60.67 -10.59 7.28
N PHE A 467 60.88 -11.90 7.31
CA PHE A 467 60.88 -12.73 6.12
C PHE A 467 59.46 -12.85 5.58
N ARG A 468 58.42 -13.03 6.41
CA ARG A 468 57.02 -13.14 5.96
C ARG A 468 56.11 -12.11 6.66
N PRO A 469 55.33 -11.31 5.91
CA PRO A 469 54.45 -10.29 6.48
C PRO A 469 52.99 -10.77 6.62
N ASP A 470 52.72 -12.09 6.67
CA ASP A 470 51.38 -12.67 6.49
C ASP A 470 50.36 -12.34 7.60
N GLY A 471 50.75 -11.56 8.60
CA GLY A 471 49.90 -11.16 9.72
C GLY A 471 49.48 -12.31 10.62
N SER A 472 49.96 -13.54 10.39
CA SER A 472 49.63 -14.70 11.21
C SER A 472 50.10 -14.53 12.66
N ASP A 473 51.13 -13.73 12.86
CA ASP A 473 51.66 -13.37 14.19
C ASP A 473 50.62 -12.62 15.03
N TYR A 474 49.86 -11.71 14.43
CA TYR A 474 48.75 -11.02 15.10
C TYR A 474 47.67 -12.01 15.52
N GLY A 475 47.17 -12.82 14.56
CA GLY A 475 46.16 -13.84 14.83
C GLY A 475 46.58 -14.79 15.95
N LYS A 476 47.82 -15.30 15.91
CA LYS A 476 48.36 -16.19 16.96
C LYS A 476 48.49 -15.51 18.31
N SER A 477 49.00 -14.28 18.34
CA SER A 477 49.15 -13.48 19.56
C SER A 477 47.82 -13.16 20.25
N VAL A 478 46.73 -13.20 19.49
CA VAL A 478 45.40 -12.87 19.99
C VAL A 478 44.58 -14.12 20.34
N GLN A 479 44.68 -15.17 19.53
CA GLN A 479 43.81 -16.36 19.60
C GLN A 479 44.29 -17.44 20.59
N SER A 480 45.52 -17.35 21.09
CA SER A 480 46.09 -18.38 21.98
C SER A 480 46.91 -17.76 23.11
N GLU A 481 46.82 -18.35 24.29
CA GLU A 481 47.59 -17.89 25.46
C GLU A 481 49.10 -18.12 25.27
N GLU A 482 49.47 -19.23 24.61
CA GLU A 482 50.86 -19.51 24.19
C GLU A 482 51.39 -18.45 23.22
N GLY A 483 50.55 -17.97 22.30
CA GLY A 483 50.89 -16.89 21.37
C GLY A 483 51.13 -15.56 22.07
N LYS A 484 50.30 -15.21 23.07
CA LYS A 484 50.51 -14.02 23.92
C LYS A 484 51.82 -14.10 24.70
N GLU A 485 52.09 -15.22 25.34
CA GLU A 485 53.33 -15.43 26.10
C GLU A 485 54.57 -15.33 25.21
N THR A 486 54.50 -15.92 24.01
CA THR A 486 55.58 -15.84 23.02
C THR A 486 55.82 -14.39 22.60
N PHE A 487 54.77 -13.66 22.25
CA PHE A 487 54.84 -12.24 21.89
C PHE A 487 55.48 -11.40 23.02
N GLN A 488 54.98 -11.54 24.25
CA GLN A 488 55.50 -10.83 25.43
C GLN A 488 56.98 -11.17 25.70
N LYS A 489 57.38 -12.42 25.51
CA LYS A 489 58.76 -12.88 25.73
C LYS A 489 59.74 -12.29 24.71
N ARG A 490 59.36 -12.25 23.43
CA ARG A 490 60.16 -11.59 22.38
C ARG A 490 60.40 -10.14 22.75
N TRP A 491 59.33 -9.47 23.16
CA TRP A 491 59.38 -8.07 23.55
C TRP A 491 60.29 -7.79 24.76
N ASN A 492 60.09 -8.55 25.84
CA ASN A 492 60.91 -8.42 27.04
C ASN A 492 62.40 -8.61 26.70
N SER A 493 62.72 -9.51 25.78
CA SER A 493 64.09 -9.74 25.31
C SER A 493 64.66 -8.54 24.52
N VAL A 494 63.83 -7.86 23.72
CA VAL A 494 64.23 -6.64 22.99
C VAL A 494 64.52 -5.50 23.98
N ARG A 495 63.60 -5.26 24.92
CA ARG A 495 63.80 -4.23 25.96
C ARG A 495 65.03 -4.56 26.81
N GLU A 496 65.20 -5.79 27.26
CA GLU A 496 66.38 -6.23 28.02
C GLU A 496 67.69 -5.93 27.27
N TRP A 497 67.75 -6.21 25.97
CA TRP A 497 68.90 -5.90 25.13
C TRP A 497 69.16 -4.38 25.07
N ILE A 498 68.15 -3.57 24.81
CA ILE A 498 68.28 -2.11 24.77
C ILE A 498 68.74 -1.56 26.13
N TYR A 499 68.13 -2.05 27.21
CA TYR A 499 68.28 -1.57 28.58
C TYR A 499 69.64 -1.92 29.17
N SER A 500 70.14 -3.12 28.86
CA SER A 500 71.45 -3.57 29.31
C SER A 500 72.58 -2.68 28.76
N GLY A 501 72.42 -2.19 27.53
CA GLY A 501 73.47 -1.46 26.82
C GLY A 501 74.75 -2.26 26.61
N GLU A 502 74.71 -3.59 26.78
CA GLU A 502 75.90 -4.46 26.79
C GLU A 502 76.46 -4.72 25.38
N SER A 503 75.61 -4.68 24.36
CA SER A 503 75.97 -4.88 22.97
C SER A 503 75.22 -3.94 22.04
N GLU A 504 75.94 -3.34 21.09
CA GLU A 504 75.34 -2.52 20.04
C GLU A 504 74.62 -3.38 18.98
N THR A 505 74.94 -4.67 18.92
CA THR A 505 74.32 -5.65 18.01
C THR A 505 73.42 -6.64 18.76
N PRO A 506 72.35 -7.15 18.11
CA PRO A 506 71.50 -8.19 18.68
C PRO A 506 72.30 -9.45 19.06
N THR A 507 72.10 -9.96 20.27
CA THR A 507 72.74 -11.19 20.76
C THR A 507 72.17 -12.42 20.06
N ALA A 508 72.91 -13.54 20.02
CA ALA A 508 72.41 -14.80 19.46
C ALA A 508 71.11 -15.28 20.14
N LYS A 509 71.00 -15.08 21.46
CA LYS A 509 69.80 -15.37 22.25
C LYS A 509 68.60 -14.54 21.80
N LEU A 510 68.80 -13.25 21.52
CA LEU A 510 67.76 -12.36 21.02
C LEU A 510 67.37 -12.74 19.59
N LYS A 511 68.34 -13.00 18.71
CA LYS A 511 68.08 -13.43 17.32
C LYS A 511 67.23 -14.71 17.27
N ALA A 512 67.46 -15.65 18.17
CA ALA A 512 66.67 -16.88 18.26
C ALA A 512 65.19 -16.66 18.64
N GLN A 513 64.82 -15.49 19.17
CA GLN A 513 63.42 -15.14 19.45
C GLN A 513 62.65 -14.71 18.19
N PHE A 514 63.34 -14.43 17.07
CA PHE A 514 62.75 -13.98 15.81
C PHE A 514 63.09 -14.95 14.66
N PRO A 515 62.51 -16.15 14.63
CA PRO A 515 62.80 -17.14 13.58
C PRO A 515 62.31 -16.69 12.19
N ASP A 516 61.37 -15.75 12.15
CA ASP A 516 60.74 -15.20 10.96
C ASP A 516 61.31 -13.84 10.55
N GLY A 517 62.43 -13.37 11.12
CA GLY A 517 63.03 -12.11 10.73
C GLY A 517 64.42 -11.82 11.30
N ILE A 518 64.93 -10.62 11.05
CA ILE A 518 66.23 -10.14 11.55
C ILE A 518 66.09 -8.74 12.11
N ILE A 519 66.63 -8.47 13.29
CA ILE A 519 66.69 -7.11 13.83
C ILE A 519 67.73 -6.32 13.04
N GLY A 520 67.26 -5.37 12.21
CA GLY A 520 68.07 -4.62 11.24
C GLY A 520 68.69 -3.33 11.79
N ASN A 521 68.32 -2.96 13.02
CA ASN A 521 68.76 -1.74 13.68
C ASN A 521 69.85 -2.04 14.72
N SER A 522 70.77 -1.10 14.89
CA SER A 522 71.64 -1.07 16.06
C SER A 522 70.83 -0.83 17.34
N ARG A 523 71.40 -1.20 18.48
CA ARG A 523 70.77 -0.93 19.78
C ARG A 523 70.42 0.55 19.95
N THR A 524 71.29 1.46 19.52
CA THR A 524 71.04 2.91 19.59
C THR A 524 69.89 3.36 18.69
N GLU A 525 69.78 2.83 17.48
CA GLU A 525 68.64 3.15 16.60
C GLU A 525 67.33 2.57 17.16
N ALA A 526 67.35 1.33 17.67
CA ALA A 526 66.21 0.71 18.32
C ALA A 526 65.78 1.48 19.58
N GLU A 527 66.74 2.01 20.33
CA GLU A 527 66.52 2.85 21.51
C GLU A 527 65.79 4.16 21.17
N GLN A 528 66.21 4.87 20.11
CA GLN A 528 65.55 6.10 19.67
C GLN A 528 64.10 5.85 19.26
N ILE A 529 63.84 4.75 18.54
CA ILE A 529 62.48 4.34 18.17
C ILE A 529 61.66 4.03 19.43
N LEU A 530 62.25 3.28 20.37
CA LEU A 530 61.60 2.94 21.62
C LEU A 530 61.20 4.19 22.42
N TRP A 531 62.10 5.16 22.54
CA TRP A 531 61.82 6.41 23.24
C TRP A 531 60.65 7.16 22.61
N LYS A 532 60.63 7.28 21.27
CA LYS A 532 59.53 7.93 20.55
C LYS A 532 58.20 7.24 20.88
N LEU A 533 58.13 5.92 20.76
CA LEU A 533 56.90 5.16 21.01
C LEU A 533 56.46 5.18 22.48
N ASP A 534 57.41 5.17 23.42
CA ASP A 534 57.11 5.17 24.84
C ASP A 534 56.60 6.53 25.35
N VAL A 535 56.91 7.64 24.67
CA VAL A 535 56.39 8.99 25.00
C VAL A 535 55.13 9.37 24.23
N THR A 536 54.81 8.67 23.12
CA THR A 536 53.59 8.92 22.36
C THR A 536 52.35 8.49 23.18
N PRO A 537 51.36 9.38 23.35
CA PRO A 537 50.12 9.04 24.04
C PRO A 537 49.33 7.98 23.29
N LEU A 538 48.60 7.16 24.03
CA LEU A 538 47.83 6.06 23.44
C LEU A 538 46.70 6.61 22.56
N ILE A 539 46.01 7.66 23.03
CA ILE A 539 45.01 8.42 22.28
C ILE A 539 45.13 9.89 22.68
N SER A 540 45.06 10.82 21.72
CA SER A 540 45.15 12.26 21.96
C SER A 540 44.26 13.03 20.98
N GLU A 541 43.66 14.13 21.45
CA GLU A 541 42.89 15.07 20.62
C GLU A 541 43.73 16.26 20.14
N VAL A 542 44.86 16.52 20.78
CA VAL A 542 45.66 17.76 20.61
C VAL A 542 47.04 17.50 20.00
N SER A 543 47.54 16.27 20.10
CA SER A 543 48.85 15.86 19.61
C SER A 543 48.77 14.57 18.81
N GLU A 544 49.83 14.23 18.07
CA GLU A 544 49.95 12.89 17.49
C GLU A 544 49.80 11.81 18.59
N ASP A 545 49.04 10.76 18.27
CA ASP A 545 48.84 9.60 19.12
C ASP A 545 49.30 8.32 18.43
N LEU A 546 49.31 7.24 19.21
CA LEU A 546 49.95 6.02 18.79
C LEU A 546 49.27 5.32 17.60
N PRO A 547 47.93 5.21 17.51
CA PRO A 547 47.25 4.71 16.32
C PRO A 547 47.62 5.50 15.07
N THR A 548 47.62 6.84 15.15
CA THR A 548 47.95 7.71 14.02
C THR A 548 49.40 7.50 13.59
N VAL A 549 50.35 7.50 14.53
CA VAL A 549 51.78 7.28 14.26
C VAL A 549 52.02 5.92 13.62
N VAL A 550 51.39 4.86 14.15
CA VAL A 550 51.53 3.50 13.63
C VAL A 550 50.95 3.40 12.23
N LEU A 551 49.71 3.86 12.01
CA LEU A 551 49.06 3.81 10.71
C LEU A 551 49.83 4.61 9.66
N ALA A 552 50.28 5.82 9.99
CA ALA A 552 51.08 6.65 9.10
C ALA A 552 52.43 5.99 8.76
N SER A 553 53.11 5.39 9.76
CA SER A 553 54.38 4.70 9.54
C SER A 553 54.25 3.41 8.71
N ASN A 554 53.11 2.73 8.83
CA ASN A 554 52.84 1.50 8.10
C ASN A 554 52.21 1.73 6.73
N PHE A 555 51.66 2.92 6.45
CA PHE A 555 50.99 3.24 5.20
C PHE A 555 51.96 3.16 4.01
N SER A 556 51.71 2.21 3.13
CA SER A 556 52.59 1.87 2.00
C SER A 556 52.04 2.37 0.67
N GLY A 557 50.71 2.51 0.54
CA GLY A 557 50.06 2.88 -0.71
C GLY A 557 48.55 2.70 -0.72
N VAL A 558 47.96 2.77 -1.93
CA VAL A 558 46.53 2.58 -2.18
C VAL A 558 46.34 1.43 -3.17
N ILE A 559 45.39 0.55 -2.88
CA ILE A 559 44.90 -0.49 -3.79
C ILE A 559 43.63 0.02 -4.45
N ARG A 560 43.62 0.06 -5.79
CA ARG A 560 42.45 0.35 -6.63
C ARG A 560 41.90 -0.97 -7.17
N THR A 561 40.64 -1.29 -6.87
CA THR A 561 39.93 -2.46 -7.39
C THR A 561 38.84 -2.00 -8.34
N VAL A 562 39.01 -2.25 -9.64
CA VAL A 562 38.00 -1.99 -10.66
C VAL A 562 37.14 -3.24 -10.83
N VAL A 563 35.83 -3.08 -10.71
CA VAL A 563 34.83 -4.15 -10.79
C VAL A 563 33.97 -3.95 -12.04
N ASP A 564 33.81 -5.02 -12.83
CA ASP A 564 32.83 -5.07 -13.90
C ASP A 564 31.44 -5.45 -13.35
N ARG A 565 30.49 -4.52 -13.48
CA ARG A 565 29.10 -4.65 -13.03
C ARG A 565 28.10 -4.81 -14.18
N THR A 566 28.59 -4.93 -15.42
CA THR A 566 27.79 -4.86 -16.64
C THR A 566 26.64 -5.86 -16.63
N GLU A 567 26.93 -7.15 -16.46
CA GLU A 567 25.90 -8.20 -16.47
C GLU A 567 24.85 -8.00 -15.37
N GLY A 568 25.28 -7.59 -14.17
CA GLY A 568 24.36 -7.35 -13.06
C GLY A 568 23.43 -6.16 -13.31
N LEU A 569 23.96 -5.03 -13.77
CA LEU A 569 23.15 -3.86 -14.10
C LEU A 569 22.24 -4.11 -15.30
N GLU A 570 22.69 -4.87 -16.30
CA GLU A 570 21.84 -5.32 -17.40
C GLU A 570 20.71 -6.24 -16.93
N SER A 571 20.98 -7.12 -15.98
CA SER A 571 19.95 -8.00 -15.39
C SER A 571 18.90 -7.19 -14.63
N ILE A 572 19.31 -6.16 -13.87
CA ILE A 572 18.40 -5.25 -13.17
C ILE A 572 17.57 -4.45 -14.17
N ARG A 573 18.19 -3.89 -15.22
CA ARG A 573 17.49 -3.17 -16.28
C ARG A 573 16.47 -4.06 -17.00
N ARG A 574 16.85 -5.29 -17.38
CA ARG A 574 15.94 -6.26 -18.00
C ARG A 574 14.79 -6.66 -17.09
N ASN A 575 15.05 -6.91 -15.80
CA ASN A 575 14.02 -7.26 -14.83
C ASN A 575 13.04 -6.10 -14.58
N ARG A 576 13.56 -4.86 -14.49
CA ARG A 576 12.74 -3.64 -14.47
C ARG A 576 11.86 -3.56 -15.70
N ASP A 577 12.44 -3.71 -16.89
CA ASP A 577 11.71 -3.57 -18.16
C ASP A 577 10.61 -4.64 -18.27
N ARG A 578 10.88 -5.89 -17.84
CA ARG A 578 9.86 -6.94 -17.73
C ARG A 578 8.76 -6.60 -16.73
N ALA A 579 9.11 -6.13 -15.54
CA ALA A 579 8.14 -5.74 -14.51
C ALA A 579 7.23 -4.59 -14.99
N VAL A 580 7.80 -3.58 -15.65
CA VAL A 580 7.06 -2.46 -16.25
C VAL A 580 6.14 -2.96 -17.38
N LEU A 581 6.62 -3.86 -18.24
CA LEU A 581 5.81 -4.43 -19.32
C LEU A 581 4.62 -5.24 -18.76
N SER A 582 4.85 -6.11 -17.78
CA SER A 582 3.80 -6.89 -17.11
C SER A 582 2.77 -5.98 -16.44
N ALA A 583 3.23 -4.92 -15.78
CA ALA A 583 2.38 -3.92 -15.18
C ALA A 583 1.50 -3.18 -16.20
N LEU A 584 2.06 -2.75 -17.33
CA LEU A 584 1.28 -2.14 -18.42
C LEU A 584 0.23 -3.12 -18.96
N GLY A 585 0.58 -4.41 -19.07
CA GLY A 585 -0.35 -5.47 -19.42
C GLY A 585 -1.52 -5.61 -18.43
N ILE A 586 -1.23 -5.63 -17.13
CA ILE A 586 -2.25 -5.68 -16.06
C ILE A 586 -3.14 -4.43 -16.12
N CYS A 587 -2.57 -3.23 -16.23
CA CYS A 587 -3.35 -2.00 -16.36
C CYS A 587 -4.30 -2.03 -17.57
N GLY A 588 -3.79 -2.43 -18.74
CA GLY A 588 -4.60 -2.57 -19.95
C GLY A 588 -5.74 -3.57 -19.77
N PHE A 589 -5.45 -4.72 -19.16
CA PHE A 589 -6.45 -5.74 -18.84
C PHE A 589 -7.49 -5.26 -17.83
N SER A 590 -7.09 -4.54 -16.78
CA SER A 590 -8.01 -3.97 -15.78
C SER A 590 -8.95 -2.93 -16.39
N ILE A 591 -8.44 -2.05 -17.26
CA ILE A 591 -9.27 -1.07 -17.99
C ILE A 591 -10.26 -1.80 -18.91
N PHE A 592 -9.78 -2.79 -19.67
CA PHE A 592 -10.65 -3.61 -20.53
C PHE A 592 -11.75 -4.30 -19.72
N LEU A 593 -11.38 -4.96 -18.61
CA LEU A 593 -12.31 -5.67 -17.73
C LEU A 593 -13.34 -4.71 -17.12
N ALA A 594 -12.92 -3.51 -16.69
CA ALA A 594 -13.83 -2.50 -16.15
C ALA A 594 -14.84 -2.01 -17.20
N VAL A 595 -14.39 -1.74 -18.42
CA VAL A 595 -15.26 -1.35 -19.54
C VAL A 595 -16.22 -2.48 -19.90
N PHE A 596 -15.74 -3.72 -19.95
CA PHE A 596 -16.53 -4.91 -20.27
C PHE A 596 -17.63 -5.19 -19.23
N ILE A 597 -17.26 -5.28 -17.94
CA ILE A 597 -18.22 -5.49 -16.84
C ILE A 597 -19.22 -4.34 -16.78
N SER A 598 -18.77 -3.10 -16.94
CA SER A 598 -19.67 -1.94 -16.96
C SER A 598 -20.67 -2.02 -18.13
N GLY A 599 -20.24 -2.47 -19.31
CA GLY A 599 -21.12 -2.65 -20.46
C GLY A 599 -22.23 -3.68 -20.19
N PHE A 600 -21.86 -4.82 -19.59
CA PHE A 600 -22.78 -5.89 -19.23
C PHE A 600 -23.82 -5.45 -18.18
N VAL A 601 -23.37 -4.82 -17.08
CA VAL A 601 -24.26 -4.42 -15.98
C VAL A 601 -25.20 -3.28 -16.39
N VAL A 602 -24.69 -2.27 -17.10
CA VAL A 602 -25.50 -1.10 -17.49
C VAL A 602 -26.60 -1.48 -18.47
N THR A 603 -26.31 -2.36 -19.43
CA THR A 603 -27.30 -2.76 -20.43
C THR A 603 -28.46 -3.51 -19.78
N LYS A 604 -28.18 -4.39 -18.81
CA LYS A 604 -29.21 -5.03 -17.96
C LYS A 604 -30.06 -4.01 -17.20
N ILE A 605 -29.43 -3.04 -16.52
CA ILE A 605 -30.15 -2.01 -15.75
C ILE A 605 -31.05 -1.14 -16.64
N LYS A 606 -30.55 -0.67 -17.79
CA LYS A 606 -31.34 0.17 -18.71
C LYS A 606 -32.58 -0.56 -19.22
N ARG A 607 -32.47 -1.87 -19.48
CA ARG A 607 -33.60 -2.71 -19.91
C ARG A 607 -34.66 -2.82 -18.80
N LEU A 608 -34.24 -3.09 -17.56
CA LEU A 608 -35.15 -3.15 -16.40
C LEU A 608 -35.90 -1.83 -16.17
N ILE A 609 -35.20 -0.68 -16.24
CA ILE A 609 -35.83 0.65 -16.08
C ILE A 609 -36.90 0.88 -17.16
N ARG A 610 -36.58 0.61 -18.43
CA ARG A 610 -37.51 0.80 -19.54
C ARG A 610 -38.79 -0.03 -19.36
N ASN A 611 -38.67 -1.29 -18.97
CA ASN A 611 -39.81 -2.17 -18.74
C ASN A 611 -40.64 -1.70 -17.53
N ALA A 612 -40.00 -1.25 -16.45
CA ALA A 612 -40.70 -0.69 -15.30
C ALA A 612 -41.46 0.61 -15.64
N GLU A 613 -40.89 1.50 -16.47
CA GLU A 613 -41.58 2.69 -16.96
C GLU A 613 -42.84 2.36 -17.79
N GLN A 614 -42.82 1.27 -18.56
CA GLN A 614 -43.99 0.81 -19.32
C GLN A 614 -45.11 0.31 -18.39
N VAL A 615 -44.77 -0.45 -17.35
CA VAL A 615 -45.73 -0.87 -16.31
C VAL A 615 -46.34 0.36 -15.61
N GLY A 616 -45.52 1.36 -15.28
CA GLY A 616 -45.99 2.61 -14.67
C GLY A 616 -46.95 3.43 -15.55
N LYS A 617 -46.93 3.22 -16.88
CA LYS A 617 -47.85 3.83 -17.84
C LYS A 617 -49.14 3.03 -18.05
N GLY A 618 -49.34 1.93 -17.31
CA GLY A 618 -50.55 1.11 -17.37
C GLY A 618 -50.46 -0.10 -18.31
N ASP A 619 -49.31 -0.35 -18.95
CA ASP A 619 -49.11 -1.57 -19.73
C ASP A 619 -48.75 -2.74 -18.82
N LEU A 620 -49.76 -3.53 -18.45
CA LEU A 620 -49.61 -4.71 -17.59
C LEU A 620 -49.25 -5.99 -18.36
N ASN A 621 -48.92 -5.91 -19.65
CA ASN A 621 -48.46 -7.04 -20.46
C ASN A 621 -46.93 -7.16 -20.54
N VAL A 622 -46.21 -6.26 -19.87
CA VAL A 622 -44.75 -6.24 -19.82
C VAL A 622 -44.23 -7.41 -18.99
N GLU A 623 -43.28 -8.16 -19.54
CA GLU A 623 -42.55 -9.22 -18.83
C GLU A 623 -41.07 -8.84 -18.63
N PHE A 624 -40.55 -9.12 -17.45
CA PHE A 624 -39.14 -9.00 -17.13
C PHE A 624 -38.46 -10.36 -17.39
N GLU A 625 -37.56 -10.44 -18.38
CA GLU A 625 -36.86 -11.69 -18.72
C GLU A 625 -36.20 -12.33 -17.47
N GLN A 626 -36.54 -13.59 -17.21
CA GLN A 626 -35.92 -14.40 -16.15
C GLN A 626 -34.59 -14.95 -16.67
N GLY A 627 -33.52 -14.16 -16.51
CA GLY A 627 -32.19 -14.52 -17.00
C GLY A 627 -31.11 -14.30 -15.94
N GLY A 628 -30.73 -15.37 -15.24
CA GLY A 628 -29.59 -15.43 -14.33
C GLY A 628 -29.96 -15.77 -12.89
N SER A 629 -29.06 -16.46 -12.20
CA SER A 629 -29.12 -16.68 -10.73
C SER A 629 -28.46 -15.53 -9.96
N ASP A 630 -28.34 -14.36 -10.58
CA ASP A 630 -27.73 -13.14 -10.03
C ASP A 630 -28.81 -12.24 -9.41
N GLU A 631 -28.37 -11.14 -8.80
CA GLU A 631 -29.23 -10.15 -8.17
C GLU A 631 -30.24 -9.54 -9.18
N PHE A 632 -29.89 -9.49 -10.46
CA PHE A 632 -30.78 -9.02 -11.52
C PHE A 632 -31.89 -10.03 -11.82
N GLY A 633 -31.59 -11.33 -11.80
CA GLY A 633 -32.59 -12.39 -11.91
C GLY A 633 -33.61 -12.35 -10.77
N ASN A 634 -33.14 -12.21 -9.52
CA ASN A 634 -34.02 -12.08 -8.36
C ASN A 634 -34.94 -10.85 -8.47
N LEU A 635 -34.41 -9.71 -8.95
CA LEU A 635 -35.19 -8.50 -9.17
C LEU A 635 -36.24 -8.68 -10.29
N SER A 636 -35.89 -9.34 -11.41
CA SER A 636 -36.85 -9.68 -12.48
C SER A 636 -38.01 -10.54 -11.96
N VAL A 637 -37.72 -11.54 -11.10
CA VAL A 637 -38.76 -12.38 -10.50
C VAL A 637 -39.70 -11.55 -9.61
N ALA A 638 -39.15 -10.70 -8.74
CA ALA A 638 -39.95 -9.85 -7.87
C ALA A 638 -40.81 -8.85 -8.67
N LEU A 639 -40.28 -8.26 -9.74
CA LEU A 639 -41.02 -7.34 -10.60
C LEU A 639 -42.14 -8.03 -11.38
N ASN A 640 -41.92 -9.25 -11.88
CA ASN A 640 -42.97 -10.03 -12.53
C ASN A 640 -44.12 -10.36 -11.55
N GLN A 641 -43.81 -10.77 -10.32
CA GLN A 641 -44.83 -11.01 -9.28
C GLN A 641 -45.69 -9.76 -9.03
N MET A 642 -45.06 -8.58 -9.00
CA MET A 642 -45.78 -7.31 -8.87
C MET A 642 -46.72 -7.06 -10.06
N VAL A 643 -46.26 -7.25 -11.30
CA VAL A 643 -47.08 -7.06 -12.51
C VAL A 643 -48.28 -8.01 -12.52
N THR A 644 -48.08 -9.28 -12.16
CA THR A 644 -49.17 -10.26 -12.02
C THR A 644 -50.22 -9.80 -11.01
N GLY A 645 -49.79 -9.33 -9.83
CA GLY A 645 -50.71 -8.82 -8.80
C GLY A 645 -51.48 -7.58 -9.25
N LEU A 646 -50.87 -6.69 -10.05
CA LEU A 646 -51.56 -5.53 -10.63
C LEU A 646 -52.64 -5.96 -11.64
N ARG A 647 -52.32 -6.95 -12.49
CA ARG A 647 -53.25 -7.49 -13.50
C ARG A 647 -54.49 -8.13 -12.87
N GLU A 648 -54.30 -8.87 -11.77
CA GLU A 648 -55.41 -9.49 -11.03
C GLU A 648 -56.34 -8.45 -10.40
N ARG A 649 -55.79 -7.38 -9.82
CA ARG A 649 -56.58 -6.29 -9.23
C ARG A 649 -57.46 -5.58 -10.26
N GLU A 650 -56.94 -5.30 -11.45
CA GLU A 650 -57.72 -4.65 -12.51
C GLU A 650 -58.87 -5.53 -12.99
N LYS A 651 -58.65 -6.85 -13.10
CA LYS A 651 -59.68 -7.83 -13.45
C LYS A 651 -60.80 -7.91 -12.40
N ILE A 652 -60.44 -7.92 -11.11
CA ILE A 652 -61.41 -7.94 -10.00
C ILE A 652 -62.29 -6.68 -10.00
N LYS A 653 -61.67 -5.50 -10.24
CA LYS A 653 -62.39 -4.23 -10.34
C LYS A 653 -63.45 -4.23 -11.46
N GLY A 654 -63.13 -4.83 -12.61
CA GLY A 654 -64.08 -4.97 -13.73
C GLY A 654 -65.28 -5.88 -13.42
N ILE A 655 -65.10 -6.94 -12.63
CA ILE A 655 -66.16 -7.89 -12.26
C ILE A 655 -67.10 -7.30 -11.18
N LEU A 656 -66.57 -6.57 -10.21
CA LEU A 656 -67.40 -5.92 -9.17
C LEU A 656 -68.33 -4.84 -9.74
N GLY A 657 -67.90 -4.14 -10.80
CA GLY A 657 -68.66 -3.09 -11.47
C GLY A 657 -69.96 -3.52 -12.13
N SER A 658 -70.15 -4.82 -12.41
CA SER A 658 -71.38 -5.35 -13.04
C SER A 658 -72.40 -5.91 -12.04
N MET A 659 -72.05 -6.05 -10.75
CA MET A 659 -72.91 -6.69 -9.75
C MET A 659 -73.46 -5.71 -8.69
N ILE A 660 -72.83 -4.55 -8.50
CA ILE A 660 -73.20 -3.58 -7.48
C ILE A 660 -73.33 -2.21 -8.15
N ASP A 661 -74.31 -1.40 -7.72
CA ASP A 661 -74.48 -0.06 -8.26
C ASP A 661 -73.18 0.77 -8.10
N PRO A 662 -72.70 1.48 -9.15
CA PRO A 662 -71.46 2.24 -9.10
C PRO A 662 -71.38 3.26 -7.95
N VAL A 663 -72.51 3.82 -7.52
CA VAL A 663 -72.56 4.75 -6.38
C VAL A 663 -72.20 4.04 -5.08
N VAL A 664 -72.67 2.80 -4.89
CA VAL A 664 -72.33 1.95 -3.74
C VAL A 664 -70.87 1.52 -3.78
N ILE A 665 -70.34 1.16 -4.97
CA ILE A 665 -68.91 0.84 -5.13
C ILE A 665 -68.04 2.05 -4.79
N GLY A 666 -68.40 3.22 -5.32
CA GLY A 666 -67.68 4.47 -5.06
C GLY A 666 -67.62 4.79 -3.56
N GLU A 667 -68.71 4.60 -2.84
CA GLU A 667 -68.75 4.83 -1.39
C GLU A 667 -68.08 3.70 -0.60
N ALA A 668 -68.15 2.45 -1.05
CA ALA A 668 -67.44 1.32 -0.47
C ALA A 668 -65.91 1.45 -0.60
N MET A 669 -65.43 2.04 -1.70
CA MET A 669 -64.01 2.35 -1.88
C MET A 669 -63.53 3.44 -0.92
N LYS A 670 -64.42 4.33 -0.44
CA LYS A 670 -64.08 5.32 0.59
C LYS A 670 -64.08 4.70 1.99
N ASP A 671 -65.17 4.01 2.35
CA ASP A 671 -65.29 3.37 3.66
C ASP A 671 -66.26 2.17 3.63
N LEU A 672 -65.75 1.00 3.20
CA LEU A 672 -66.50 -0.26 3.22
C LEU A 672 -66.95 -0.65 4.63
N ALA A 673 -66.19 -0.31 5.68
CA ALA A 673 -66.53 -0.66 7.06
C ALA A 673 -67.74 0.13 7.56
N ALA A 674 -67.87 1.40 7.19
CA ALA A 674 -69.07 2.20 7.46
C ALA A 674 -70.30 1.61 6.76
N LEU A 675 -70.21 1.26 5.48
CA LEU A 675 -71.34 0.65 4.76
C LEU A 675 -71.71 -0.74 5.31
N LYS A 676 -70.74 -1.54 5.78
CA LYS A 676 -70.98 -2.83 6.46
C LYS A 676 -71.68 -2.67 7.80
N ARG A 677 -71.33 -1.65 8.60
CA ARG A 677 -72.03 -1.36 9.86
C ARG A 677 -73.50 -0.95 9.60
N GLY A 678 -73.74 -0.32 8.45
CA GLY A 678 -75.03 0.25 8.10
C GLY A 678 -75.36 1.48 8.94
N THR A 679 -76.30 2.28 8.45
CA THR A 679 -76.77 3.49 9.13
C THR A 679 -78.30 3.55 9.08
N GLU A 680 -78.92 4.17 10.07
CA GLU A 680 -80.34 4.50 9.98
C GLU A 680 -80.47 5.83 9.25
N LYS A 681 -81.21 5.83 8.14
CA LYS A 681 -81.34 7.00 7.28
C LYS A 681 -82.79 7.15 6.84
N ARG A 682 -83.25 8.39 6.70
CA ARG A 682 -84.54 8.67 6.08
C ARG A 682 -84.41 8.42 4.58
N VAL A 683 -85.16 7.48 4.04
CA VAL A 683 -85.12 7.11 2.63
C VAL A 683 -86.52 7.15 2.02
N THR A 684 -86.59 7.36 0.71
CA THR A 684 -87.80 6.98 -0.05
C THR A 684 -87.57 5.61 -0.64
N ALA A 685 -88.32 4.63 -0.15
CA ALA A 685 -88.33 3.30 -0.70
C ALA A 685 -89.18 3.27 -1.97
N PHE A 686 -88.60 2.77 -3.06
CA PHE A 686 -89.24 2.60 -4.35
C PHE A 686 -89.41 1.11 -4.64
N PHE A 687 -90.65 0.69 -4.92
CA PHE A 687 -90.96 -0.64 -5.42
C PHE A 687 -91.78 -0.51 -6.69
N SER A 688 -91.36 -1.18 -7.75
CA SER A 688 -92.19 -1.38 -8.94
C SER A 688 -92.33 -2.84 -9.29
N ASP A 689 -93.45 -3.23 -9.86
CA ASP A 689 -93.76 -4.59 -10.33
C ASP A 689 -94.57 -4.51 -11.63
N VAL A 690 -94.44 -5.50 -12.51
CA VAL A 690 -95.23 -5.57 -13.73
C VAL A 690 -96.56 -6.27 -13.45
N ALA A 691 -97.65 -5.56 -13.72
CA ALA A 691 -98.99 -6.09 -13.51
C ALA A 691 -99.28 -7.26 -14.47
N GLY A 692 -99.46 -8.45 -13.91
CA GLY A 692 -99.78 -9.65 -14.68
C GLY A 692 -98.57 -10.30 -15.35
N PHE A 693 -97.35 -10.01 -14.89
CA PHE A 693 -96.11 -10.51 -15.50
C PHE A 693 -96.07 -12.03 -15.66
N SER A 694 -96.53 -12.81 -14.68
CA SER A 694 -96.54 -14.27 -14.78
C SER A 694 -97.22 -14.77 -16.06
N ASN A 695 -98.38 -14.20 -16.40
CA ASN A 695 -99.12 -14.53 -17.63
C ASN A 695 -98.38 -14.08 -18.92
N ILE A 696 -97.61 -12.99 -18.85
CA ILE A 696 -96.75 -12.56 -19.96
C ILE A 696 -95.58 -13.55 -20.13
N SER A 697 -94.93 -13.91 -19.03
CA SER A 697 -93.73 -14.76 -19.01
C SER A 697 -94.01 -16.20 -19.46
N GLU A 698 -95.17 -16.76 -19.13
CA GLU A 698 -95.58 -18.12 -19.54
C GLU A 698 -95.79 -18.26 -21.06
N LYS A 699 -96.00 -17.13 -21.76
CA LYS A 699 -96.28 -17.09 -23.20
C LYS A 699 -95.08 -16.70 -24.07
N LEU A 700 -93.95 -16.33 -23.47
CA LEU A 700 -92.72 -15.93 -24.16
C LEU A 700 -91.67 -17.04 -24.11
N SER A 701 -90.81 -17.14 -25.14
CA SER A 701 -89.62 -17.99 -25.04
C SER A 701 -88.61 -17.41 -24.04
N SER A 702 -87.69 -18.23 -23.52
CA SER A 702 -86.66 -17.77 -22.56
C SER A 702 -85.79 -16.64 -23.11
N VAL A 703 -85.54 -16.61 -24.43
CA VAL A 703 -84.74 -15.56 -25.09
C VAL A 703 -85.55 -14.27 -25.18
N GLU A 704 -86.78 -14.34 -25.69
CA GLU A 704 -87.67 -13.17 -25.80
C GLU A 704 -88.02 -12.58 -24.43
N LEU A 705 -88.19 -13.43 -23.41
CA LEU A 705 -88.41 -13.01 -22.04
C LEU A 705 -87.20 -12.27 -21.48
N SER A 706 -85.99 -12.78 -21.69
CA SER A 706 -84.77 -12.11 -21.25
C SER A 706 -84.53 -10.80 -21.99
N GLU A 707 -84.83 -10.74 -23.30
CA GLU A 707 -84.72 -9.51 -24.08
C GLU A 707 -85.72 -8.45 -23.60
N LEU A 708 -87.00 -8.83 -23.43
CA LEU A 708 -88.04 -7.95 -22.90
C LEU A 708 -87.68 -7.42 -21.51
N LEU A 709 -87.26 -8.31 -20.60
CA LEU A 709 -86.85 -7.94 -19.25
C LEU A 709 -85.63 -7.03 -19.27
N ASN A 710 -84.59 -7.35 -20.03
CA ASN A 710 -83.39 -6.51 -20.10
C ASN A 710 -83.71 -5.14 -20.69
N GLU A 711 -84.53 -5.06 -21.75
CA GLU A 711 -84.94 -3.80 -22.37
C GLU A 711 -85.76 -2.94 -21.39
N TYR A 712 -86.74 -3.54 -20.71
CA TYR A 712 -87.57 -2.88 -19.70
C TYR A 712 -86.76 -2.45 -18.46
N LEU A 713 -86.08 -3.38 -17.80
CA LEU A 713 -85.32 -3.12 -16.58
C LEU A 713 -84.21 -2.10 -16.82
N SER A 714 -83.53 -2.14 -17.97
CA SER A 714 -82.52 -1.14 -18.32
C SER A 714 -83.12 0.25 -18.47
N ALA A 715 -84.23 0.39 -19.18
CA ALA A 715 -84.89 1.68 -19.40
C ALA A 715 -85.41 2.29 -18.09
N MET A 716 -86.04 1.48 -17.24
CA MET A 716 -86.55 1.93 -15.95
C MET A 716 -85.41 2.27 -14.98
N THR A 717 -84.38 1.43 -14.92
CA THR A 717 -83.21 1.67 -14.05
C THR A 717 -82.42 2.90 -14.48
N LEU A 718 -82.32 3.19 -15.78
CA LEU A 718 -81.72 4.43 -16.25
C LEU A 718 -82.49 5.65 -15.72
N ILE A 719 -83.83 5.63 -15.77
CA ILE A 719 -84.67 6.71 -15.23
C ILE A 719 -84.53 6.82 -13.71
N LEU A 720 -84.48 5.70 -13.00
CA LEU A 720 -84.22 5.65 -11.57
C LEU A 720 -82.92 6.42 -11.25
N LYS A 721 -81.83 6.11 -11.97
CA LYS A 721 -80.51 6.73 -11.80
C LYS A 721 -80.46 8.20 -12.23
N GLU A 722 -81.13 8.57 -13.31
CA GLU A 722 -81.26 9.96 -13.78
C GLU A 722 -81.92 10.87 -12.72
N HIS A 723 -82.67 10.29 -11.78
CA HIS A 723 -83.29 11.00 -10.66
C HIS A 723 -82.58 10.74 -9.33
N ASP A 724 -81.31 10.32 -9.36
CA ASP A 724 -80.47 10.03 -8.20
C ASP A 724 -80.99 8.88 -7.30
N GLY A 725 -81.78 7.98 -7.89
CA GLY A 725 -82.15 6.72 -7.27
C GLY A 725 -81.04 5.69 -7.43
N VAL A 726 -80.79 4.93 -6.36
CA VAL A 726 -79.83 3.84 -6.36
C VAL A 726 -80.59 2.53 -6.52
N LEU A 727 -80.16 1.69 -7.47
CA LEU A 727 -80.71 0.35 -7.63
C LEU A 727 -80.27 -0.51 -6.44
N ASP A 728 -81.23 -1.04 -5.67
CA ASP A 728 -80.97 -2.03 -4.62
C ASP A 728 -80.81 -3.41 -5.27
N LYS A 729 -81.88 -3.89 -5.91
CA LYS A 729 -81.92 -5.17 -6.62
C LYS A 729 -83.09 -5.27 -7.56
N TYR A 730 -83.00 -6.24 -8.46
CA TYR A 730 -84.14 -6.77 -9.19
C TYR A 730 -84.74 -7.97 -8.46
N ILE A 731 -86.07 -8.10 -8.47
CA ILE A 731 -86.78 -9.28 -7.97
C ILE A 731 -87.69 -9.76 -9.09
N GLY A 732 -87.17 -10.61 -9.99
CA GLY A 732 -87.87 -10.97 -11.23
C GLY A 732 -88.05 -9.76 -12.14
N ASP A 733 -89.28 -9.37 -12.42
CA ASP A 733 -89.68 -8.17 -13.14
C ASP A 733 -89.76 -6.91 -12.27
N ALA A 734 -89.65 -7.07 -10.95
CA ALA A 734 -89.73 -5.96 -10.01
C ALA A 734 -88.40 -5.21 -9.84
N ILE A 735 -88.50 -3.89 -9.64
CA ILE A 735 -87.35 -3.02 -9.37
C ILE A 735 -87.49 -2.48 -7.94
N VAL A 736 -86.45 -2.71 -7.14
CA VAL A 736 -86.32 -2.12 -5.81
C VAL A 736 -85.26 -1.02 -5.87
N GLY A 737 -85.67 0.19 -5.53
CA GLY A 737 -84.82 1.37 -5.55
C GLY A 737 -84.78 2.07 -4.20
N ILE A 738 -83.65 2.71 -3.91
CA ILE A 738 -83.45 3.50 -2.70
C ILE A 738 -83.12 4.92 -3.13
N PHE A 739 -83.89 5.89 -2.66
CA PHE A 739 -83.50 7.30 -2.76
C PHE A 739 -82.99 7.79 -1.41
N ASN A 740 -82.02 8.69 -1.44
CA ASN A 740 -81.33 9.24 -0.27
C ASN A 740 -80.41 8.24 0.47
N ALA A 741 -79.92 7.18 -0.18
CA ALA A 741 -78.84 6.33 0.36
C ALA A 741 -78.07 5.62 -0.78
N PRO A 742 -76.74 5.35 -0.66
CA PRO A 742 -75.86 5.70 0.46
C PRO A 742 -75.58 7.21 0.56
N VAL A 743 -75.64 7.91 -0.57
CA VAL A 743 -75.42 9.35 -0.65
C VAL A 743 -76.69 10.14 -0.29
N ASP A 744 -76.51 11.37 0.22
CA ASP A 744 -77.62 12.28 0.48
C ASP A 744 -78.18 12.82 -0.85
N VAL A 745 -79.50 12.83 -0.97
CA VAL A 745 -80.25 13.30 -2.13
C VAL A 745 -81.32 14.27 -1.64
N GLU A 746 -81.10 15.55 -1.93
CA GLU A 746 -82.09 16.59 -1.62
C GLU A 746 -83.37 16.39 -2.44
N GLY A 747 -84.54 16.59 -1.80
CA GLY A 747 -85.84 16.42 -2.44
C GLY A 747 -86.14 14.98 -2.90
N HIS A 748 -85.58 13.98 -2.22
CA HIS A 748 -85.67 12.57 -2.62
C HIS A 748 -87.10 12.05 -2.84
N CYS A 749 -88.10 12.49 -2.07
CA CYS A 749 -89.51 12.14 -2.28
C CYS A 749 -90.05 12.65 -3.62
N LEU A 750 -89.72 13.88 -3.97
CA LEU A 750 -90.11 14.51 -5.24
C LEU A 750 -89.41 13.82 -6.42
N LYS A 751 -88.10 13.54 -6.29
CA LYS A 751 -87.33 12.83 -7.31
C LYS A 751 -87.84 11.41 -7.56
N ALA A 752 -88.16 10.67 -6.50
CA ALA A 752 -88.75 9.33 -6.60
C ALA A 752 -90.12 9.36 -7.31
N THR A 753 -90.95 10.35 -6.98
CA THR A 753 -92.27 10.50 -7.62
C THR A 753 -92.15 10.91 -9.09
N ARG A 754 -91.22 11.82 -9.42
CA ARG A 754 -90.91 12.21 -10.81
C ARG A 754 -90.36 11.05 -11.62
N ALA A 755 -89.43 10.27 -11.05
CA ALA A 755 -88.93 9.06 -11.66
C ALA A 755 -90.08 8.10 -11.99
N SER A 756 -91.02 7.92 -11.06
CA SER A 756 -92.19 7.06 -11.24
C SER A 756 -93.11 7.53 -12.37
N ILE A 757 -93.38 8.84 -12.45
CA ILE A 757 -94.17 9.43 -13.55
C ILE A 757 -93.43 9.25 -14.88
N LYS A 758 -92.13 9.57 -14.93
CA LYS A 758 -91.31 9.42 -16.15
C LYS A 758 -91.17 7.96 -16.58
N MET A 759 -91.17 7.00 -15.65
CA MET A 759 -91.19 5.57 -15.95
C MET A 759 -92.49 5.15 -16.64
N LEU A 760 -93.64 5.73 -16.24
CA LEU A 760 -94.90 5.50 -16.95
C LEU A 760 -94.86 6.07 -18.37
N ASP A 761 -94.35 7.30 -18.54
CA ASP A 761 -94.18 7.92 -19.85
C ASP A 761 -93.25 7.08 -20.74
N LYS A 762 -92.11 6.63 -20.17
CA LYS A 762 -91.14 5.80 -20.89
C LYS A 762 -91.70 4.44 -21.25
N LEU A 763 -92.48 3.84 -20.36
CA LEU A 763 -93.14 2.58 -20.67
C LEU A 763 -94.14 2.76 -21.82
N GLU A 764 -94.84 3.89 -21.90
CA GLU A 764 -95.73 4.17 -23.04
C GLU A 764 -94.96 4.38 -24.35
N GLU A 765 -93.78 5.02 -24.31
CA GLU A 765 -92.86 5.08 -25.45
C GLU A 765 -92.41 3.69 -25.89
N LEU A 766 -92.01 2.84 -24.94
CA LEU A 766 -91.62 1.46 -25.19
C LEU A 766 -92.77 0.67 -25.82
N ARG A 767 -93.99 0.71 -25.23
CA ARG A 767 -95.18 0.08 -25.80
C ARG A 767 -95.48 0.56 -27.22
N SER A 768 -95.34 1.86 -27.48
CA SER A 768 -95.52 2.43 -28.82
C SER A 768 -94.49 1.89 -29.80
N GLY A 769 -93.23 1.81 -29.39
CA GLY A 769 -92.14 1.19 -30.16
C GLY A 769 -92.39 -0.30 -30.42
N TRP A 770 -92.81 -1.05 -29.41
CA TRP A 770 -93.12 -2.47 -29.52
C TRP A 770 -94.31 -2.73 -30.44
N LYS A 771 -95.38 -1.91 -30.35
CA LYS A 771 -96.54 -1.97 -31.25
C LYS A 771 -96.14 -1.66 -32.69
N LYS A 772 -95.37 -0.60 -32.92
CA LYS A 772 -94.90 -0.20 -34.26
C LYS A 772 -93.98 -1.23 -34.89
N GLY A 773 -93.05 -1.79 -34.11
CA GLY A 773 -92.10 -2.80 -34.56
C GLY A 773 -92.63 -4.23 -34.55
N GLN A 774 -93.88 -4.44 -34.15
CA GLN A 774 -94.45 -5.76 -33.86
C GLN A 774 -93.57 -6.66 -32.98
N LYS A 775 -92.87 -6.05 -32.01
CA LYS A 775 -92.07 -6.78 -31.02
C LYS A 775 -92.96 -7.34 -29.91
N TYR A 776 -92.64 -8.55 -29.44
CA TYR A 776 -93.30 -9.26 -28.33
C TYR A 776 -94.80 -9.54 -28.56
N ILE A 777 -95.43 -10.34 -27.68
CA ILE A 777 -96.86 -10.68 -27.77
C ILE A 777 -97.77 -9.49 -27.37
N PRO A 778 -99.06 -9.46 -27.79
CA PRO A 778 -99.98 -8.38 -27.42
C PRO A 778 -100.04 -8.05 -25.93
N ASP A 779 -100.05 -9.07 -25.07
CA ASP A 779 -100.07 -8.89 -23.60
C ASP A 779 -98.84 -8.13 -23.08
N ALA A 780 -97.66 -8.34 -23.69
CA ALA A 780 -96.43 -7.60 -23.37
C ALA A 780 -96.48 -6.16 -23.92
N ARG A 781 -97.10 -5.94 -25.08
CA ARG A 781 -97.26 -4.61 -25.69
C ARG A 781 -98.20 -3.68 -24.91
N ASP A 782 -99.05 -4.24 -24.06
CA ASP A 782 -99.96 -3.50 -23.17
C ASP A 782 -99.54 -3.59 -21.68
N MET A 783 -98.32 -4.07 -21.42
CA MET A 783 -97.74 -4.29 -20.09
C MET A 783 -97.80 -3.06 -19.20
N LYS A 784 -98.48 -3.17 -18.06
CA LYS A 784 -98.64 -2.11 -17.05
C LYS A 784 -97.69 -2.33 -15.88
N ILE A 785 -97.29 -1.24 -15.23
CA ILE A 785 -96.50 -1.30 -14.01
C ILE A 785 -97.26 -0.65 -12.88
N ARG A 786 -97.02 -1.15 -11.67
CA ARG A 786 -97.45 -0.53 -10.43
C ARG A 786 -96.22 -0.10 -9.68
N ILE A 787 -96.32 1.02 -8.98
CA ILE A 787 -95.24 1.63 -8.22
C ILE A 787 -95.78 2.03 -6.85
N GLY A 788 -95.06 1.64 -5.81
CA GLY A 788 -95.35 2.01 -4.42
C GLY A 788 -94.22 2.83 -3.82
N LEU A 789 -94.57 3.99 -3.25
CA LEU A 789 -93.61 4.91 -2.63
C LEU A 789 -93.97 5.22 -1.18
N ASN A 790 -92.99 5.07 -0.29
CA ASN A 790 -93.10 5.49 1.09
C ASN A 790 -91.78 6.10 1.57
N THR A 791 -91.87 7.13 2.42
CA THR A 791 -90.70 7.81 2.98
C THR A 791 -90.67 7.69 4.49
N GLY A 792 -89.49 7.52 5.07
CA GLY A 792 -89.33 7.31 6.50
C GLY A 792 -87.95 6.76 6.86
N LEU A 793 -87.72 6.53 8.14
CA LEU A 793 -86.46 5.93 8.61
C LEU A 793 -86.39 4.46 8.18
N ALA A 794 -85.25 4.07 7.64
CA ALA A 794 -84.91 2.68 7.36
C ALA A 794 -83.42 2.46 7.65
N LYS A 795 -83.06 1.23 7.99
CA LYS A 795 -81.66 0.83 8.08
C LYS A 795 -81.14 0.54 6.67
N VAL A 796 -80.05 1.19 6.27
CA VAL A 796 -79.38 1.01 4.98
C VAL A 796 -77.94 0.57 5.19
N GLY A 797 -77.47 -0.39 4.40
CA GLY A 797 -76.13 -0.94 4.55
C GLY A 797 -75.96 -2.28 3.83
N PHE A 798 -74.75 -2.84 3.89
CA PHE A 798 -74.54 -4.23 3.49
C PHE A 798 -75.21 -5.16 4.50
N MET A 799 -76.13 -5.99 4.01
CA MET A 799 -76.86 -6.97 4.80
C MET A 799 -76.66 -8.37 4.21
N GLY A 800 -76.47 -9.36 5.07
CA GLY A 800 -76.14 -10.73 4.69
C GLY A 800 -74.93 -11.25 5.45
N THR A 801 -74.36 -12.37 5.01
CA THR A 801 -73.12 -12.91 5.57
C THR A 801 -71.92 -12.24 4.91
N ASP A 802 -70.73 -12.33 5.51
CA ASP A 802 -69.51 -11.76 4.93
C ASP A 802 -69.20 -12.25 3.50
N ALA A 803 -69.69 -13.44 3.14
CA ALA A 803 -69.51 -14.03 1.81
C ALA A 803 -70.59 -13.63 0.79
N LEU A 804 -71.80 -13.25 1.25
CA LEU A 804 -72.96 -12.92 0.41
C LEU A 804 -73.74 -11.74 1.02
N ALA A 805 -73.10 -10.57 1.08
CA ALA A 805 -73.75 -9.34 1.52
C ALA A 805 -74.19 -8.49 0.32
N SER A 806 -75.41 -7.95 0.37
CA SER A 806 -75.91 -6.97 -0.60
C SER A 806 -76.20 -5.66 0.10
N TYR A 807 -75.86 -4.53 -0.55
CA TYR A 807 -76.24 -3.22 -0.04
C TYR A 807 -77.73 -3.00 -0.28
N THR A 808 -78.52 -2.87 0.78
CA THR A 808 -80.00 -2.86 0.71
C THR A 808 -80.61 -2.03 1.85
N MET A 809 -81.93 -1.84 1.82
CA MET A 809 -82.71 -1.16 2.88
C MET A 809 -83.62 -2.14 3.63
N MET A 810 -83.78 -1.96 4.94
CA MET A 810 -84.73 -2.72 5.78
C MET A 810 -85.46 -1.83 6.78
N GLY A 811 -86.71 -2.18 7.05
CA GLY A 811 -87.54 -1.54 8.06
C GLY A 811 -89.00 -1.43 7.64
N ASP A 812 -89.85 -0.97 8.56
CA ASP A 812 -91.27 -0.82 8.31
C ASP A 812 -91.58 0.15 7.16
N THR A 813 -90.75 1.18 6.98
CA THR A 813 -90.82 2.12 5.85
C THR A 813 -90.75 1.40 4.49
N VAL A 814 -89.85 0.42 4.37
CA VAL A 814 -89.61 -0.36 3.16
C VAL A 814 -90.78 -1.31 2.90
N ASN A 815 -91.23 -2.00 3.95
CA ASN A 815 -92.37 -2.90 3.88
C ASN A 815 -93.67 -2.18 3.46
N LEU A 816 -93.87 -0.93 3.89
CA LEU A 816 -95.02 -0.15 3.49
C LEU A 816 -94.98 0.19 1.99
N ALA A 817 -93.83 0.61 1.44
CA ALA A 817 -93.69 0.87 0.00
C ALA A 817 -94.02 -0.36 -0.85
N ALA A 818 -93.50 -1.54 -0.48
CA ALA A 818 -93.81 -2.80 -1.16
C ALA A 818 -95.32 -3.14 -1.12
N ARG A 819 -95.99 -2.87 0.00
CA ARG A 819 -97.45 -3.08 0.13
C ARG A 819 -98.27 -2.07 -0.67
N LEU A 820 -97.78 -0.84 -0.80
CA LEU A 820 -98.41 0.19 -1.62
C LEU A 820 -98.35 -0.19 -3.10
N GLU A 821 -97.24 -0.73 -3.58
CA GLU A 821 -97.17 -1.27 -4.96
C GLU A 821 -98.28 -2.30 -5.17
N ALA A 822 -98.34 -3.32 -4.30
CA ALA A 822 -99.31 -4.41 -4.42
C ALA A 822 -100.76 -3.92 -4.33
N ALA A 823 -101.05 -2.97 -3.43
CA ALA A 823 -102.36 -2.37 -3.26
C ALA A 823 -102.83 -1.56 -4.49
N GLY A 824 -101.91 -1.14 -5.37
CA GLY A 824 -102.25 -0.41 -6.60
C GLY A 824 -103.22 -1.19 -7.48
N LYS A 825 -103.18 -2.52 -7.43
CA LYS A 825 -104.13 -3.40 -8.13
C LYS A 825 -105.58 -3.18 -7.71
N ASP A 826 -105.83 -2.94 -6.43
CA ASP A 826 -107.18 -2.87 -5.87
C ASP A 826 -107.88 -1.59 -6.27
N TYR A 827 -107.13 -0.47 -6.28
CA TYR A 827 -107.60 0.83 -6.73
C TYR A 827 -107.49 1.02 -8.26
N GLY A 828 -106.76 0.15 -8.95
CA GLY A 828 -106.55 0.23 -10.40
C GLY A 828 -105.66 1.39 -10.83
N VAL A 829 -104.70 1.77 -9.97
CA VAL A 829 -103.79 2.91 -10.18
C VAL A 829 -102.35 2.43 -10.32
N SER A 830 -101.54 3.20 -11.05
CA SER A 830 -100.15 2.82 -11.36
C SER A 830 -99.14 3.34 -10.32
N ILE A 831 -99.42 4.43 -9.61
CA ILE A 831 -98.50 4.99 -8.61
C ILE A 831 -99.27 5.27 -7.34
N LEU A 832 -98.94 4.53 -6.28
CA LEU A 832 -99.43 4.78 -4.93
C LEU A 832 -98.34 5.39 -4.07
N VAL A 833 -98.67 6.50 -3.43
CA VAL A 833 -97.82 7.18 -2.45
C VAL A 833 -98.53 7.21 -1.10
N SER A 834 -97.77 7.01 -0.03
CA SER A 834 -98.26 7.24 1.34
C SER A 834 -98.45 8.73 1.64
N ASP A 835 -99.16 9.03 2.72
CA ASP A 835 -99.26 10.38 3.29
C ASP A 835 -97.90 11.04 3.57
N SER A 836 -96.92 10.24 4.02
CA SER A 836 -95.57 10.72 4.31
C SER A 836 -94.88 11.30 3.06
N VAL A 837 -95.08 10.66 1.91
CA VAL A 837 -94.55 11.13 0.62
C VAL A 837 -95.39 12.30 0.12
N HIS A 838 -96.72 12.17 0.15
CA HIS A 838 -97.65 13.22 -0.27
C HIS A 838 -97.34 14.57 0.40
N THR A 839 -97.09 14.57 1.70
CA THR A 839 -96.76 15.79 2.47
C THR A 839 -95.57 16.56 1.89
N GLU A 840 -94.57 15.86 1.36
CA GLU A 840 -93.37 16.47 0.78
C GLU A 840 -93.54 16.87 -0.70
N ILE A 841 -94.52 16.31 -1.41
CA ILE A 841 -94.69 16.51 -2.86
C ILE A 841 -95.92 17.34 -3.26
N LYS A 842 -96.86 17.59 -2.34
CA LYS A 842 -98.17 18.21 -2.62
C LYS A 842 -98.10 19.55 -3.37
N ASP A 843 -97.01 20.30 -3.20
CA ASP A 843 -96.82 21.61 -3.85
C ASP A 843 -96.25 21.48 -5.29
N SER A 844 -95.83 20.28 -5.69
CA SER A 844 -95.20 20.01 -7.00
C SER A 844 -95.92 18.93 -7.81
N ILE A 845 -96.56 17.96 -7.15
CA ILE A 845 -97.23 16.82 -7.80
C ILE A 845 -98.72 16.90 -7.51
N PHE A 846 -99.52 16.78 -8.56
CA PHE A 846 -100.95 16.65 -8.45
C PHE A 846 -101.31 15.21 -8.08
N THR A 847 -102.05 15.07 -6.98
CA THR A 847 -102.43 13.78 -6.42
C THR A 847 -103.94 13.69 -6.24
N ARG A 848 -104.42 12.46 -6.02
CA ARG A 848 -105.80 12.18 -5.62
C ARG A 848 -105.76 11.35 -4.35
N LYS A 849 -106.41 11.82 -3.29
CA LYS A 849 -106.62 11.04 -2.06
C LYS A 849 -107.57 9.89 -2.37
N LEU A 850 -107.10 8.66 -2.23
CA LEU A 850 -107.85 7.46 -2.61
C LEU A 850 -108.65 6.86 -1.45
N ASP A 851 -107.98 6.64 -0.32
CA ASP A 851 -108.57 5.86 0.76
C ASP A 851 -107.80 6.05 2.07
N LEU A 852 -108.41 5.62 3.17
CA LEU A 852 -107.79 5.51 4.49
C LEU A 852 -107.80 4.03 4.89
N VAL A 853 -106.62 3.39 4.88
CA VAL A 853 -106.52 1.93 5.10
C VAL A 853 -105.62 1.57 6.26
N ARG A 854 -105.96 0.47 6.93
CA ARG A 854 -105.07 -0.21 7.86
C ARG A 854 -104.39 -1.34 7.11
N VAL A 855 -103.10 -1.18 6.86
CA VAL A 855 -102.30 -2.21 6.21
C VAL A 855 -101.97 -3.29 7.23
N LYS A 856 -102.13 -4.57 6.87
CA LYS A 856 -101.93 -5.72 7.77
C LYS A 856 -100.60 -5.62 8.54
N GLY A 857 -100.65 -5.55 9.87
CA GLY A 857 -99.47 -5.45 10.73
C GLY A 857 -99.05 -4.02 11.14
N LYS A 858 -99.81 -2.98 10.80
CA LYS A 858 -99.73 -1.65 11.44
C LYS A 858 -101.06 -1.29 12.11
N ASN A 859 -100.99 -0.67 13.29
CA ASN A 859 -102.17 -0.15 13.99
C ASN A 859 -102.55 1.28 13.56
N GLU A 860 -101.60 2.03 12.98
CA GLU A 860 -101.86 3.37 12.47
C GLU A 860 -102.40 3.32 11.04
N PRO A 861 -103.50 4.01 10.74
CA PRO A 861 -104.03 4.08 9.38
C PRO A 861 -103.12 4.92 8.48
N VAL A 862 -103.00 4.50 7.23
CA VAL A 862 -102.22 5.20 6.20
C VAL A 862 -103.19 5.76 5.18
N ILE A 863 -103.09 7.06 4.92
CA ILE A 863 -103.82 7.67 3.80
C ILE A 863 -103.08 7.30 2.52
N LEU A 864 -103.84 6.78 1.55
CA LEU A 864 -103.35 6.44 0.23
C LEU A 864 -103.61 7.60 -0.73
N TYR A 865 -102.59 7.95 -1.50
CA TYR A 865 -102.71 8.92 -2.57
C TYR A 865 -102.26 8.30 -3.90
N GLU A 866 -103.00 8.58 -4.97
CA GLU A 866 -102.57 8.37 -6.34
C GLU A 866 -101.70 9.55 -6.77
N ALA A 867 -100.45 9.32 -7.20
CA ALA A 867 -99.65 10.35 -7.84
C ALA A 867 -99.91 10.35 -9.34
N ILE A 868 -100.34 11.50 -9.89
CA ILE A 868 -100.95 11.55 -11.22
C ILE A 868 -100.05 12.24 -12.25
N SER A 869 -99.57 13.43 -11.94
CA SER A 869 -98.74 14.25 -12.84
C SER A 869 -98.09 15.39 -12.06
N GLU A 870 -97.20 16.15 -12.71
CA GLU A 870 -96.79 17.47 -12.20
C GLU A 870 -98.03 18.36 -11.95
N LEU A 871 -97.97 19.19 -10.90
CA LEU A 871 -99.03 20.12 -10.52
C LEU A 871 -99.18 21.27 -11.53
N LYS A 872 -98.07 21.68 -12.14
CA LYS A 872 -98.05 22.67 -13.21
C LYS A 872 -98.65 22.07 -14.48
N GLY A 873 -99.68 22.72 -15.02
CA GLY A 873 -100.30 22.31 -16.30
C GLY A 873 -101.43 21.28 -16.19
N VAL A 874 -101.90 20.95 -14.99
CA VAL A 874 -103.06 20.05 -14.83
C VAL A 874 -104.32 20.68 -15.40
N ALA A 875 -104.96 20.00 -16.36
CA ALA A 875 -106.22 20.41 -16.97
C ALA A 875 -107.35 20.56 -15.93
N SER A 876 -108.19 21.58 -16.09
CA SER A 876 -109.34 21.87 -15.21
C SER A 876 -110.27 20.67 -15.05
N ALA A 877 -110.56 19.96 -16.15
CA ALA A 877 -111.38 18.75 -16.15
C ALA A 877 -110.84 17.66 -15.20
N LYS A 878 -109.50 17.48 -15.15
CA LYS A 878 -108.88 16.48 -14.27
C LYS A 878 -109.03 16.87 -12.79
N LYS A 879 -108.92 18.17 -12.48
CA LYS A 879 -109.16 18.70 -11.12
C LYS A 879 -110.61 18.50 -10.68
N GLU A 880 -111.56 18.74 -11.58
CA GLU A 880 -112.98 18.54 -11.31
C GLU A 880 -113.32 17.06 -11.04
N ILE A 881 -112.84 16.14 -11.89
CA ILE A 881 -113.04 14.70 -11.71
C ILE A 881 -112.55 14.23 -10.34
N ILE A 882 -111.36 14.67 -9.93
CA ILE A 882 -110.76 14.30 -8.65
C ILE A 882 -111.46 14.98 -7.48
N GLY A 883 -111.84 16.26 -7.62
CA GLY A 883 -112.63 16.96 -6.61
C GLY A 883 -113.94 16.23 -6.30
N LEU A 884 -114.67 15.80 -7.33
CA LEU A 884 -115.90 14.98 -7.17
C LEU A 884 -115.62 13.66 -6.44
N TYR A 885 -114.49 13.02 -6.73
CA TYR A 885 -114.10 11.80 -6.03
C TYR A 885 -113.78 12.06 -4.56
N GLU A 886 -112.99 13.09 -4.26
CA GLU A 886 -112.57 13.42 -2.90
C GLU A 886 -113.74 13.93 -2.06
N GLU A 887 -114.71 14.64 -2.65
CA GLU A 887 -116.00 14.94 -2.02
C GLU A 887 -116.76 13.66 -1.67
N GLY A 888 -116.80 12.69 -2.60
CA GLY A 888 -117.36 11.37 -2.34
C GLY A 888 -116.65 10.64 -1.21
N LEU A 889 -115.32 10.73 -1.15
CA LEU A 889 -114.51 10.13 -0.09
C LEU A 889 -114.76 10.81 1.27
N ALA A 890 -114.88 12.14 1.31
CA ALA A 890 -115.22 12.86 2.53
C ALA A 890 -116.60 12.43 3.05
N LEU A 891 -117.59 12.30 2.16
CA LEU A 891 -118.93 11.82 2.50
C LEU A 891 -118.92 10.34 2.96
N TYR A 892 -118.07 9.51 2.37
CA TYR A 892 -117.85 8.13 2.78
C TYR A 892 -117.28 8.07 4.20
N LEU A 893 -116.26 8.87 4.51
CA LEU A 893 -115.68 8.95 5.86
C LEU A 893 -116.67 9.51 6.89
N ASP A 894 -117.56 10.42 6.48
CA ASP A 894 -118.69 10.96 7.26
C ASP A 894 -119.87 9.97 7.42
N ARG A 895 -119.76 8.75 6.87
CA ARG A 895 -120.82 7.72 6.86
C ARG A 895 -122.09 8.10 6.08
N LYS A 896 -121.99 9.07 5.17
CA LYS A 896 -123.08 9.52 4.29
C LYS A 896 -123.05 8.71 2.98
N TRP A 897 -123.47 7.44 3.04
CA TRP A 897 -123.30 6.48 1.95
C TRP A 897 -124.00 6.85 0.64
N ASP A 898 -125.26 7.27 0.66
CA ASP A 898 -126.00 7.65 -0.55
C ASP A 898 -125.39 8.88 -1.25
N PRO A 899 -125.10 9.98 -0.53
CA PRO A 899 -124.35 11.11 -1.09
C PRO A 899 -122.97 10.71 -1.63
N ALA A 900 -122.23 9.85 -0.91
CA ALA A 900 -120.91 9.39 -1.33
C ALA A 900 -120.99 8.61 -2.65
N VAL A 901 -121.90 7.63 -2.77
CA VAL A 901 -122.11 6.86 -4.01
C VAL A 901 -122.48 7.76 -5.18
N LYS A 902 -123.31 8.79 -4.95
CA LYS A 902 -123.67 9.76 -5.99
C LYS A 902 -122.44 10.51 -6.50
N LYS A 903 -121.62 11.05 -5.59
CA LYS A 903 -120.41 11.80 -5.93
C LYS A 903 -119.34 10.94 -6.62
N PHE A 904 -119.15 9.70 -6.18
CA PHE A 904 -118.26 8.76 -6.86
C PHE A 904 -118.72 8.45 -8.29
N LYS A 905 -120.02 8.22 -8.51
CA LYS A 905 -120.58 8.01 -9.86
C LYS A 905 -120.50 9.26 -10.74
N GLU A 906 -120.65 10.46 -10.17
CA GLU A 906 -120.42 11.72 -10.88
C GLU A 906 -118.96 11.83 -11.34
N SER A 907 -118.00 11.49 -10.48
CA SER A 907 -116.58 11.44 -10.82
C SER A 907 -116.27 10.43 -11.94
N GLU A 908 -116.76 9.19 -11.84
CA GLU A 908 -116.56 8.16 -12.87
C GLU A 908 -117.18 8.55 -14.21
N LYS A 909 -118.39 9.14 -14.19
CA LYS A 909 -119.05 9.67 -15.39
C LYS A 909 -118.25 10.81 -16.01
N ALA A 910 -117.73 11.74 -15.21
CA ALA A 910 -116.88 12.83 -15.69
C ALA A 910 -115.54 12.33 -16.25
N LYS A 911 -115.00 11.22 -15.72
CA LYS A 911 -113.80 10.56 -16.23
C LYS A 911 -113.99 9.91 -17.60
N GLY A 912 -115.23 9.54 -17.95
CA GLY A 912 -115.58 8.92 -19.23
C GLY A 912 -115.07 7.49 -19.42
N LYS A 913 -114.52 6.87 -18.37
CA LYS A 913 -114.07 5.48 -18.33
C LYS A 913 -114.19 4.94 -16.91
N ASP A 914 -114.31 3.62 -16.80
CA ASP A 914 -114.41 2.93 -15.53
C ASP A 914 -113.24 3.27 -14.59
N ASP A 915 -113.58 3.51 -13.33
CA ASP A 915 -112.62 3.80 -12.28
C ASP A 915 -112.74 2.76 -11.16
N LYS A 916 -111.76 1.87 -11.11
CA LYS A 916 -111.76 0.78 -10.13
C LYS A 916 -111.78 1.28 -8.69
N ALA A 917 -111.18 2.45 -8.40
CA ALA A 917 -111.24 3.05 -7.07
C ALA A 917 -112.64 3.57 -6.71
N VAL A 918 -113.42 4.02 -7.70
CA VAL A 918 -114.85 4.36 -7.51
C VAL A 918 -115.66 3.09 -7.26
N GLN A 919 -115.50 2.07 -8.09
CA GLN A 919 -116.24 0.81 -7.96
C GLN A 919 -116.03 0.18 -6.59
N LEU A 920 -114.77 0.10 -6.13
CA LEU A 920 -114.40 -0.41 -4.82
C LEU A 920 -115.09 0.36 -3.68
N LEU A 921 -115.06 1.70 -3.70
CA LEU A 921 -115.69 2.49 -2.64
C LEU A 921 -117.22 2.47 -2.70
N VAL A 922 -117.81 2.38 -3.89
CA VAL A 922 -119.27 2.24 -4.06
C VAL A 922 -119.74 0.88 -3.54
N GLU A 923 -119.01 -0.21 -3.84
CA GLU A 923 -119.29 -1.54 -3.29
C GLU A 923 -119.25 -1.51 -1.75
N ARG A 924 -118.21 -0.93 -1.16
CA ARG A 924 -118.10 -0.76 0.29
C ARG A 924 -119.22 0.10 0.88
N CYS A 925 -119.61 1.19 0.22
CA CYS A 925 -120.76 2.00 0.66
C CYS A 925 -122.04 1.17 0.70
N ASN A 926 -122.27 0.32 -0.32
CA ASN A 926 -123.46 -0.53 -0.38
C ASN A 926 -123.43 -1.65 0.65
N GLU A 927 -122.25 -2.18 0.97
CA GLU A 927 -122.04 -3.12 2.07
C GLU A 927 -122.34 -2.46 3.43
N TYR A 928 -121.75 -1.29 3.69
CA TYR A 928 -121.97 -0.54 4.94
C TYR A 928 -123.38 0.04 5.11
N LYS A 929 -124.18 0.13 4.05
CA LYS A 929 -125.63 0.36 4.18
C LYS A 929 -126.37 -0.83 4.77
N LYS A 930 -125.98 -2.05 4.39
CA LYS A 930 -126.57 -3.29 4.89
C LYS A 930 -126.08 -3.62 6.30
N THR A 931 -124.79 -3.37 6.54
CA THR A 931 -124.11 -3.67 7.79
C THR A 931 -123.32 -2.43 8.24
N PRO A 932 -123.97 -1.46 8.90
CA PRO A 932 -123.31 -0.20 9.26
C PRO A 932 -122.20 -0.42 10.29
N PRO A 933 -121.04 0.23 10.12
CA PRO A 933 -119.96 0.16 11.10
C PRO A 933 -120.37 0.81 12.43
N PRO A 934 -119.73 0.45 13.57
CA PRO A 934 -120.04 1.02 14.88
C PRO A 934 -119.85 2.55 14.91
N THR A 935 -120.48 3.23 15.88
CA THR A 935 -120.35 4.69 16.05
C THR A 935 -118.93 5.17 16.31
N SER A 936 -118.05 4.29 16.81
CA SER A 936 -116.62 4.53 17.04
C SER A 936 -115.72 4.20 15.84
N TRP A 937 -116.27 4.02 14.63
CA TRP A 937 -115.48 3.71 13.44
C TRP A 937 -114.54 4.87 13.09
N ASP A 938 -113.26 4.55 12.92
CA ASP A 938 -112.17 5.48 12.66
C ASP A 938 -112.05 5.88 11.17
N GLY A 939 -113.02 5.47 10.34
CA GLY A 939 -113.02 5.72 8.89
C GLY A 939 -112.07 4.80 8.12
N VAL A 940 -111.45 3.83 8.79
CA VAL A 940 -110.38 3.00 8.24
C VAL A 940 -110.95 1.69 7.73
N TYR A 941 -110.59 1.31 6.50
CA TYR A 941 -110.83 -0.03 5.99
C TYR A 941 -109.68 -0.96 6.41
N THR A 942 -109.99 -2.03 7.13
CA THR A 942 -109.02 -3.08 7.48
C THR A 942 -109.12 -4.20 6.46
N ARG A 943 -108.01 -4.50 5.79
CA ARG A 943 -107.94 -5.53 4.76
C ARG A 943 -107.66 -6.89 5.39
N ASP A 944 -108.60 -7.83 5.29
CA ASP A 944 -108.50 -9.17 5.93
C ASP A 944 -107.81 -10.25 5.07
N HIS A 945 -107.55 -9.97 3.78
CA HIS A 945 -106.87 -10.90 2.86
C HIS A 945 -105.60 -10.30 2.24
N LYS A 946 -104.62 -11.17 1.94
CA LYS A 946 -103.27 -10.79 1.49
C LYS A 946 -103.27 -9.88 0.27
#